data_AF-A0A5N5P9L0-F1
#
_entry.id   AF-A0A5N5P9L0-F1
#
_cell.length_a   1.000
_cell.length_b   1.000
_cell.length_c   1.000
_cell.angle_alpha   90.00
_cell.angle_beta   90.00
_cell.angle_gamma   90.00
#
_symmetry.space_group_name_H-M   'P 1'
#
loop_
_entity.id
_entity.type
_entity.pdbx_description
1 polymer ?
#
loop_
_entity_poly.entity_id
_entity_poly.type
_entity_poly.pdbx_seq_one_letter_code
_entity_poly.pdbx_strand_id
1 'polypeptide(L)'
;MSSGSLSGSLWQPLRQSRVQLTNQLKQARKYSAPAHGSIPTAKKKYVPKSGTYPKGFRVSGINVGVKPGNTTKPDVAFVTSDQPCSAAAVFTKNKFQAAPVTFSRDLLKAKKNRGIQNVIVNSGCANAVTGKGGLEDAAKMAQEADKCVGNEGATIVMSTGVIGQRLPIDKITSDIPKAHSALGSSHDHWLTCARAICTTDTFPKLISKTFSLPSSPSVEYRIAGMTKGAGMIHPNMATLLGIVATDAPISPDVLPAALKYAVDRSFNSITIDGDTSTNDTVALLANGAAGGKEITSTSSPDYDAFRTVLADFSAELAQLIVRDGEGATKFVTIRVVDSASEQAARKIASTIARSPLVKTALYGKDANWGRILCATGYSLISEPGEAINEVPEIVPEQTNVSFIPSDGSAELKLLVNGEPEMVDEARAAEILEFEDLEILVRLGTGDKQATYWTCDYSHEYMVEKYRPIFLDDIVGNTETIERLKIIAKDGNMPHVIISGMPGIGKTTSVLCLARQLLGDAYKEAVLELNASDERGIDVVRNRIKGFAQKKVTLPPGRHKIVILDEADSMTSGAQQALRRTMEIYSNTTRFAFACNQSNKIIEPLQSRCAILRYARLTDAQVVKRLLQIIEAEKVEYSDDGLAALVFSAEGDMRQAINNLQSTFAGFGFVSGDNVFKVVDSPHPIKVQAMLKACYEGNVDAALDSLRELWDLGYSSHDIISTMFKVTKTIPTLSEHAKLEFIKEIGFTHMKILEGVQTLLQLSGCVVRLCKLNMDPKKFQLPKR
;
A
#
# COMPACT_ATOMS: atom_id res chain seq x y z
N MET A 1 44.93 -31.97 -10.59
CA MET A 1 44.71 -33.01 -9.56
C MET A 1 43.45 -32.63 -8.78
N SER A 2 42.44 -33.50 -8.85
CA SER A 2 41.19 -33.60 -8.07
C SER A 2 40.65 -32.35 -7.33
N SER A 3 39.62 -31.71 -7.90
CA SER A 3 38.68 -30.82 -7.20
C SER A 3 37.64 -31.66 -6.44
N GLY A 4 37.73 -31.70 -5.10
CA GLY A 4 36.76 -32.36 -4.24
C GLY A 4 35.47 -31.56 -4.08
N SER A 5 34.35 -32.15 -4.47
CA SER A 5 32.99 -31.62 -4.30
C SER A 5 32.48 -31.87 -2.88
N LEU A 6 32.19 -30.81 -2.12
CA LEU A 6 31.36 -30.87 -0.91
C LEU A 6 29.91 -30.51 -1.26
N SER A 7 29.19 -31.46 -1.86
CA SER A 7 27.73 -31.36 -2.06
C SER A 7 27.12 -32.77 -2.07
N GLY A 8 27.02 -33.40 -0.89
CA GLY A 8 26.69 -34.84 -0.82
C GLY A 8 25.60 -35.25 0.18
N SER A 9 25.57 -34.74 1.40
CA SER A 9 24.92 -35.52 2.48
C SER A 9 23.45 -35.20 2.79
N LEU A 10 22.85 -34.13 2.24
CA LEU A 10 21.47 -33.73 2.58
C LEU A 10 20.42 -33.93 1.47
N TRP A 11 20.83 -34.31 0.26
CA TRP A 11 19.98 -34.15 -0.94
C TRP A 11 19.76 -35.43 -1.79
N GLN A 12 20.11 -36.62 -1.28
CA GLN A 12 19.97 -37.85 -2.07
C GLN A 12 18.53 -38.39 -2.22
N PRO A 13 17.60 -38.29 -1.24
CA PRO A 13 16.28 -38.90 -1.40
C PRO A 13 15.33 -38.17 -2.39
N LEU A 14 15.58 -36.89 -2.70
CA LEU A 14 14.65 -36.03 -3.45
C LEU A 14 14.95 -35.92 -4.95
N ARG A 15 16.06 -36.50 -5.44
CA ARG A 15 16.47 -36.38 -6.85
C ARG A 15 15.75 -37.35 -7.80
N GLN A 16 15.14 -38.43 -7.30
CA GLN A 16 14.56 -39.47 -8.16
C GLN A 16 13.20 -39.11 -8.77
N SER A 17 12.50 -38.07 -8.29
CA SER A 17 11.21 -37.63 -8.84
C SER A 17 11.33 -36.57 -9.95
N ARG A 18 12.54 -36.09 -10.26
CA ARG A 18 12.76 -34.87 -11.08
C ARG A 18 12.82 -35.09 -12.59
N VAL A 19 12.94 -36.33 -13.06
CA VAL A 19 13.28 -36.63 -14.47
C VAL A 19 12.05 -36.69 -15.40
N GLN A 20 10.82 -36.69 -14.89
CA GLN A 20 9.61 -36.80 -15.72
C GLN A 20 8.87 -35.47 -15.99
N LEU A 21 9.27 -34.34 -15.39
CA LEU A 21 8.49 -33.08 -15.43
C LEU A 21 9.10 -31.96 -16.31
N THR A 22 10.25 -32.19 -16.95
CA THR A 22 11.03 -31.15 -17.65
C THR A 22 10.53 -30.75 -19.04
N ASN A 23 9.42 -31.29 -19.55
CA ASN A 23 8.96 -31.03 -20.93
C ASN A 23 7.76 -30.08 -21.09
N GLN A 24 7.41 -29.24 -20.10
CA GLN A 24 6.28 -28.30 -20.23
C GLN A 24 6.58 -26.83 -19.85
N LEU A 25 7.84 -26.39 -19.93
CA LEU A 25 8.19 -24.98 -19.67
C LEU A 25 8.01 -24.10 -20.93
N LYS A 26 6.75 -23.72 -21.19
CA LYS A 26 6.38 -22.49 -21.90
C LYS A 26 5.17 -21.88 -21.20
N GLN A 27 5.37 -20.86 -20.35
CA GLN A 27 4.41 -19.78 -20.01
C GLN A 27 4.99 -18.93 -18.87
N ALA A 28 5.37 -17.67 -19.11
CA ALA A 28 4.54 -16.46 -19.08
C ALA A 28 4.24 -15.98 -17.64
N ARG A 29 4.91 -14.88 -17.25
CA ARG A 29 4.69 -14.12 -15.99
C ARG A 29 3.20 -13.81 -15.81
N LYS A 30 2.66 -14.09 -14.63
CA LYS A 30 1.26 -13.81 -14.27
C LYS A 30 1.20 -12.90 -13.04
N TYR A 31 1.08 -11.59 -13.26
CA TYR A 31 0.37 -10.74 -12.30
C TYR A 31 -1.11 -10.95 -12.57
N SER A 32 -1.77 -11.73 -11.72
CA SER A 32 -3.21 -11.93 -11.80
C SER A 32 -3.84 -11.46 -10.50
N ALA A 33 -4.79 -10.52 -10.61
CA ALA A 33 -5.87 -10.40 -9.64
C ALA A 33 -6.45 -11.79 -9.30
N PRO A 34 -7.07 -11.99 -8.12
CA PRO A 34 -7.48 -13.30 -7.62
C PRO A 34 -8.03 -14.21 -8.73
N ALA A 35 -7.35 -15.34 -8.94
CA ALA A 35 -7.60 -16.28 -10.02
C ALA A 35 -9.03 -16.87 -9.99
N HIS A 36 -9.72 -16.75 -8.86
CA HIS A 36 -11.15 -16.95 -8.69
C HIS A 36 -11.64 -15.92 -7.67
N GLY A 37 -12.60 -15.05 -8.01
CA GLY A 37 -13.04 -14.02 -7.08
C GLY A 37 -14.45 -13.58 -7.39
N SER A 38 -15.42 -14.20 -6.73
CA SER A 38 -16.75 -13.60 -6.58
C SER A 38 -16.60 -12.20 -5.97
N ILE A 39 -17.37 -11.23 -6.46
CA ILE A 39 -17.43 -9.87 -5.90
C ILE A 39 -17.61 -9.97 -4.37
N PRO A 40 -16.74 -9.33 -3.56
CA PRO A 40 -16.84 -9.39 -2.10
C PRO A 40 -18.24 -9.00 -1.63
N THR A 41 -18.80 -9.72 -0.65
CA THR A 41 -20.19 -9.53 -0.19
C THR A 41 -20.49 -8.07 0.18
N ALA A 42 -19.57 -7.40 0.86
CA ALA A 42 -19.69 -5.99 1.23
C ALA A 42 -19.75 -5.04 0.02
N LYS A 43 -19.15 -5.42 -1.11
CA LYS A 43 -19.06 -4.59 -2.33
C LYS A 43 -20.16 -4.89 -3.35
N LYS A 44 -20.90 -6.00 -3.21
CA LYS A 44 -22.05 -6.33 -4.11
C LYS A 44 -23.11 -5.22 -4.16
N LYS A 45 -23.25 -4.42 -3.10
CA LYS A 45 -24.19 -3.29 -3.04
C LYS A 45 -23.87 -2.17 -4.04
N TYR A 46 -22.64 -2.09 -4.53
CA TYR A 46 -22.20 -1.08 -5.50
C TYR A 46 -22.37 -1.49 -6.96
N VAL A 47 -22.75 -2.75 -7.22
CA VAL A 47 -22.94 -3.26 -8.58
C VAL A 47 -24.41 -3.05 -8.96
N PRO A 48 -24.71 -2.24 -9.99
CA PRO A 48 -26.09 -1.98 -10.36
C PRO A 48 -26.75 -3.24 -10.92
N LYS A 49 -28.00 -3.50 -10.51
CA LYS A 49 -28.83 -4.61 -11.01
C LYS A 49 -29.61 -4.26 -12.28
N SER A 50 -29.83 -2.97 -12.51
CA SER A 50 -30.52 -2.39 -13.66
C SER A 50 -30.00 -0.98 -13.91
N GLY A 51 -30.27 -0.42 -15.09
CA GLY A 51 -29.83 0.92 -15.47
C GLY A 51 -30.59 1.46 -16.69
N THR A 52 -30.52 2.77 -16.89
CA THR A 52 -31.14 3.49 -18.00
C THR A 52 -30.06 4.13 -18.86
N TYR A 53 -29.89 3.63 -20.08
CA TYR A 53 -28.74 3.98 -20.90
C TYR A 53 -29.06 5.02 -22.00
N PRO A 54 -28.08 5.88 -22.36
CA PRO A 54 -28.19 6.84 -23.44
C PRO A 54 -28.69 6.23 -24.75
N LYS A 55 -29.65 6.90 -25.40
CA LYS A 55 -30.14 6.52 -26.72
C LYS A 55 -29.00 6.57 -27.75
N GLY A 56 -29.02 5.65 -28.70
CA GLY A 56 -28.02 5.60 -29.77
C GLY A 56 -26.60 5.22 -29.33
N PHE A 57 -26.44 4.61 -28.16
CA PHE A 57 -25.18 3.99 -27.73
C PHE A 57 -25.32 2.47 -27.62
N ARG A 58 -24.30 1.76 -28.09
CA ARG A 58 -24.14 0.31 -27.94
C ARG A 58 -22.75 0.00 -27.40
N VAL A 59 -22.67 -1.05 -26.59
CA VAL A 59 -21.44 -1.43 -25.90
C VAL A 59 -21.24 -2.94 -25.90
N SER A 60 -20.00 -3.37 -25.78
CA SER A 60 -19.64 -4.78 -25.60
C SER A 60 -18.36 -4.92 -24.80
N GLY A 61 -18.19 -6.11 -24.22
CA GLY A 61 -16.93 -6.55 -23.62
C GLY A 61 -16.67 -7.98 -24.03
N ILE A 62 -15.50 -8.24 -24.62
CA ILE A 62 -15.12 -9.58 -25.09
C ILE A 62 -13.80 -10.02 -24.43
N ASN A 63 -13.59 -11.32 -24.40
CA ASN A 63 -12.31 -11.90 -24.01
C ASN A 63 -11.45 -12.12 -25.26
N VAL A 64 -10.32 -11.43 -25.33
CA VAL A 64 -9.27 -11.57 -26.35
C VAL A 64 -8.06 -12.32 -25.79
N GLY A 65 -7.87 -12.32 -24.47
CA GLY A 65 -6.70 -12.89 -23.82
C GLY A 65 -5.49 -11.95 -23.91
N VAL A 66 -5.72 -10.67 -23.66
CA VAL A 66 -4.66 -9.63 -23.51
C VAL A 66 -3.82 -9.95 -22.28
N LYS A 67 -4.45 -10.39 -21.19
CA LYS A 67 -3.78 -10.86 -19.97
C LYS A 67 -3.29 -12.31 -20.17
N PRO A 68 -2.00 -12.62 -19.93
CA PRO A 68 -1.49 -13.98 -20.04
C PRO A 68 -2.27 -14.97 -19.16
N GLY A 69 -2.88 -16.00 -19.78
CA GLY A 69 -3.66 -17.02 -19.07
C GLY A 69 -5.11 -16.64 -18.74
N ASN A 70 -5.58 -15.46 -19.16
CA ASN A 70 -7.01 -15.13 -19.11
C ASN A 70 -7.75 -15.84 -20.26
N THR A 71 -8.67 -16.73 -19.92
CA THR A 71 -9.45 -17.52 -20.89
C THR A 71 -10.95 -17.31 -20.77
N THR A 72 -11.41 -16.53 -19.78
CA THR A 72 -12.85 -16.43 -19.46
C THR A 72 -13.34 -15.00 -19.21
N LYS A 73 -12.51 -14.10 -18.68
CA LYS A 73 -12.93 -12.74 -18.34
C LYS A 73 -12.78 -11.82 -19.55
N PRO A 74 -13.73 -10.90 -19.81
CA PRO A 74 -13.55 -9.92 -20.86
C PRO A 74 -12.38 -8.98 -20.53
N ASP A 75 -11.61 -8.61 -21.54
CA ASP A 75 -10.43 -7.76 -21.43
C ASP A 75 -10.26 -6.76 -22.59
N VAL A 76 -11.22 -6.71 -23.52
CA VAL A 76 -11.39 -5.64 -24.51
C VAL A 76 -12.83 -5.12 -24.46
N ALA A 77 -12.98 -3.82 -24.33
CA ALA A 77 -14.25 -3.11 -24.28
C ALA A 77 -14.44 -2.26 -25.55
N PHE A 78 -15.64 -2.26 -26.11
CA PHE A 78 -16.02 -1.42 -27.24
C PHE A 78 -17.26 -0.61 -26.85
N VAL A 79 -17.15 0.72 -26.87
CA VAL A 79 -18.28 1.65 -26.75
C VAL A 79 -18.44 2.37 -28.08
N THR A 80 -19.63 2.32 -28.69
CA THR A 80 -19.94 3.01 -29.96
C THR A 80 -21.22 3.81 -29.85
N SER A 81 -21.30 4.91 -30.59
CA SER A 81 -22.57 5.55 -30.90
C SER A 81 -23.04 5.23 -32.32
N ASP A 82 -24.35 5.20 -32.53
CA ASP A 82 -24.97 5.03 -33.86
C ASP A 82 -24.78 6.26 -34.76
N GLN A 83 -24.43 7.41 -34.17
CA GLN A 83 -24.15 8.64 -34.89
C GLN A 83 -22.90 9.34 -34.32
N PRO A 84 -22.22 10.19 -35.11
CA PRO A 84 -21.04 10.90 -34.63
C PRO A 84 -21.34 11.77 -33.41
N CYS A 85 -20.43 11.75 -32.42
CA CYS A 85 -20.54 12.50 -31.18
C CYS A 85 -19.68 13.78 -31.19
N SER A 86 -20.12 14.73 -30.39
CA SER A 86 -19.22 15.67 -29.72
C SER A 86 -18.46 14.89 -28.65
N ALA A 87 -17.12 14.98 -28.62
CA ALA A 87 -16.33 14.24 -27.64
C ALA A 87 -15.22 15.09 -27.02
N ALA A 88 -15.02 14.95 -25.72
CA ALA A 88 -13.92 15.57 -24.99
C ALA A 88 -13.24 14.52 -24.12
N ALA A 89 -11.95 14.70 -23.85
CA ALA A 89 -11.25 13.88 -22.87
C ALA A 89 -10.22 14.69 -22.09
N VAL A 90 -10.00 14.29 -20.85
CA VAL A 90 -8.88 14.74 -20.01
C VAL A 90 -7.90 13.59 -19.84
N PHE A 91 -6.62 13.93 -19.72
CA PHE A 91 -5.51 12.97 -19.77
C PHE A 91 -4.52 13.24 -18.64
N THR A 92 -3.79 12.20 -18.21
CA THR A 92 -2.70 12.31 -17.22
C THR A 92 -1.66 13.38 -17.60
N LYS A 93 -1.12 14.07 -16.59
CA LYS A 93 0.07 14.95 -16.71
C LYS A 93 1.39 14.22 -16.49
N ASN A 94 1.38 12.93 -16.15
CA ASN A 94 2.59 12.17 -15.87
C ASN A 94 3.57 12.32 -17.05
N LYS A 95 4.87 12.50 -16.78
CA LYS A 95 5.88 12.69 -17.85
C LYS A 95 6.04 11.45 -18.75
N PHE A 96 5.74 10.26 -18.23
CA PHE A 96 5.76 9.00 -18.96
C PHE A 96 4.38 8.67 -19.57
N GLN A 97 3.75 9.63 -20.25
CA GLN A 97 2.43 9.43 -20.88
C GLN A 97 2.47 8.22 -21.83
N ALA A 98 1.51 7.31 -21.67
CA ALA A 98 1.41 6.13 -22.52
C ALA A 98 1.04 6.48 -23.97
N ALA A 99 1.38 5.59 -24.91
CA ALA A 99 1.05 5.77 -26.32
C ALA A 99 -0.45 6.04 -26.62
N PRO A 100 -1.43 5.32 -26.02
CA PRO A 100 -2.85 5.61 -26.24
C PRO A 100 -3.27 7.01 -25.74
N VAL A 101 -2.65 7.53 -24.68
CA VAL A 101 -2.93 8.87 -24.15
C VAL A 101 -2.54 9.93 -25.17
N THR A 102 -1.31 9.85 -25.70
CA THR A 102 -0.83 10.81 -26.68
C THR A 102 -1.59 10.71 -28.00
N PHE A 103 -1.86 9.48 -28.46
CA PHE A 103 -2.64 9.22 -29.68
C PHE A 103 -4.05 9.83 -29.61
N SER A 104 -4.80 9.51 -28.55
CA SER A 104 -6.18 9.97 -28.40
C SER A 104 -6.29 11.48 -28.19
N ARG A 105 -5.31 12.09 -27.50
CA ARG A 105 -5.23 13.55 -27.36
C ARG A 105 -5.04 14.24 -28.70
N ASP A 106 -4.13 13.71 -29.53
CA ASP A 106 -3.81 14.33 -30.82
C ASP A 106 -4.96 14.11 -31.83
N LEU A 107 -5.65 12.97 -31.75
CA LEU A 107 -6.90 12.71 -32.47
C LEU A 107 -7.97 13.77 -32.16
N LEU A 108 -8.28 14.00 -30.88
CA LEU A 108 -9.30 14.96 -30.45
C LEU A 108 -8.98 16.39 -30.90
N LYS A 109 -7.70 16.78 -30.84
CA LYS A 109 -7.22 18.07 -31.36
C LYS A 109 -7.43 18.17 -32.88
N ALA A 110 -7.01 17.16 -33.63
CA ALA A 110 -7.11 17.15 -35.08
C ALA A 110 -8.57 17.22 -35.56
N LYS A 111 -9.45 16.50 -34.87
CA LYS A 111 -10.89 16.47 -35.17
C LYS A 111 -11.68 17.62 -34.53
N LYS A 112 -11.03 18.53 -33.80
CA LYS A 112 -11.69 19.61 -33.03
C LYS A 112 -12.88 19.09 -32.23
N ASN A 113 -12.70 17.96 -31.54
CA ASN A 113 -13.71 17.31 -30.69
C ASN A 113 -15.00 16.86 -31.44
N ARG A 114 -14.97 16.74 -32.78
CA ARG A 114 -16.11 16.37 -33.63
C ARG A 114 -15.90 15.01 -34.27
N GLY A 115 -16.99 14.33 -34.61
CA GLY A 115 -16.92 13.14 -35.47
C GLY A 115 -16.41 11.87 -34.79
N ILE A 116 -16.15 11.93 -33.48
CA ILE A 116 -15.76 10.77 -32.68
C ILE A 116 -16.99 9.90 -32.46
N GLN A 117 -16.85 8.60 -32.58
CA GLN A 117 -17.96 7.65 -32.49
C GLN A 117 -17.69 6.52 -31.51
N ASN A 118 -16.41 6.17 -31.32
CA ASN A 118 -16.02 4.98 -30.60
C ASN A 118 -15.05 5.29 -29.46
N VAL A 119 -15.10 4.46 -28.43
CA VAL A 119 -14.02 4.28 -27.46
C VAL A 119 -13.69 2.80 -27.43
N ILE A 120 -12.42 2.46 -27.65
CA ILE A 120 -11.93 1.10 -27.50
C ILE A 120 -10.89 1.01 -26.40
N VAL A 121 -11.05 0.01 -25.54
CA VAL A 121 -10.25 -0.13 -24.33
C VAL A 121 -9.73 -1.55 -24.20
N ASN A 122 -8.44 -1.70 -23.88
CA ASN A 122 -7.89 -2.98 -23.44
C ASN A 122 -7.50 -2.93 -21.95
N SER A 123 -7.66 -4.06 -21.24
CA SER A 123 -7.14 -4.25 -19.89
C SER A 123 -6.10 -5.38 -19.86
N GLY A 124 -5.04 -5.19 -19.06
CA GLY A 124 -3.93 -6.14 -18.90
C GLY A 124 -2.58 -5.66 -19.42
N CYS A 125 -2.56 -4.70 -20.34
CA CYS A 125 -1.33 -4.10 -20.86
C CYS A 125 -1.55 -2.59 -21.04
N ALA A 126 -0.70 -1.79 -20.40
CA ALA A 126 -0.84 -0.33 -20.41
C ALA A 126 -0.39 0.30 -21.72
N ASN A 127 0.42 -0.39 -22.51
CA ASN A 127 1.09 0.18 -23.69
C ASN A 127 1.84 1.49 -23.35
N ALA A 128 2.46 1.53 -22.17
CA ALA A 128 3.27 2.63 -21.68
C ALA A 128 4.76 2.26 -21.81
N VAL A 129 5.60 3.24 -22.16
CA VAL A 129 7.06 3.05 -22.35
C VAL A 129 7.38 2.02 -23.45
N THR A 130 6.64 2.07 -24.56
CA THR A 130 6.72 1.12 -25.69
C THR A 130 7.31 1.72 -26.97
N GLY A 131 7.80 2.97 -26.89
CA GLY A 131 8.40 3.70 -28.01
C GLY A 131 7.44 3.89 -29.18
N LYS A 132 8.01 4.10 -30.38
CA LYS A 132 7.25 4.35 -31.61
C LYS A 132 6.19 3.28 -31.89
N GLY A 133 6.52 2.01 -31.70
CA GLY A 133 5.58 0.96 -32.03
C GLY A 133 4.39 0.87 -31.06
N GLY A 134 4.48 1.42 -29.84
CA GLY A 134 3.29 1.58 -29.00
C GLY A 134 2.24 2.50 -29.62
N LEU A 135 2.67 3.58 -30.28
CA LEU A 135 1.79 4.48 -31.04
C LEU A 135 1.21 3.80 -32.28
N GLU A 136 2.02 3.00 -32.97
CA GLU A 136 1.57 2.19 -34.11
C GLU A 136 0.50 1.18 -33.68
N ASP A 137 0.66 0.55 -32.52
CA ASP A 137 -0.33 -0.39 -31.98
C ASP A 137 -1.65 0.32 -31.63
N ALA A 138 -1.58 1.50 -30.99
CA ALA A 138 -2.77 2.30 -30.70
C ALA A 138 -3.49 2.73 -31.99
N ALA A 139 -2.73 3.18 -33.01
CA ALA A 139 -3.29 3.54 -34.30
C ALA A 139 -3.96 2.36 -35.02
N LYS A 140 -3.34 1.17 -35.00
CA LYS A 140 -3.92 -0.06 -35.56
C LYS A 140 -5.22 -0.44 -34.87
N MET A 141 -5.26 -0.34 -33.54
CA MET A 141 -6.46 -0.62 -32.75
C MET A 141 -7.61 0.32 -33.11
N ALA A 142 -7.32 1.62 -33.24
CA ALA A 142 -8.29 2.63 -33.66
C ALA A 142 -8.80 2.38 -35.10
N GLN A 143 -7.89 2.13 -36.04
CA GLN A 143 -8.23 1.87 -37.44
C GLN A 143 -9.15 0.66 -37.61
N GLU A 144 -8.91 -0.42 -36.86
CA GLU A 144 -9.74 -1.61 -36.97
C GLU A 144 -11.15 -1.38 -36.37
N ALA A 145 -11.25 -0.60 -35.30
CA ALA A 145 -12.54 -0.20 -34.74
C ALA A 145 -13.31 0.74 -35.71
N ASP A 146 -12.61 1.70 -36.30
CA ASP A 146 -13.14 2.63 -37.30
C ASP A 146 -13.70 1.91 -38.54
N LYS A 147 -13.00 0.87 -39.02
CA LYS A 147 -13.48 0.03 -40.15
C LYS A 147 -14.82 -0.66 -39.84
N CYS A 148 -15.01 -1.12 -38.60
CA CYS A 148 -16.24 -1.81 -38.21
C CYS A 148 -17.47 -0.90 -38.29
N VAL A 149 -17.30 0.41 -38.07
CA VAL A 149 -18.37 1.41 -38.10
C VAL A 149 -18.41 2.23 -39.39
N GLY A 150 -17.39 2.12 -40.25
CA GLY A 150 -17.29 2.85 -41.52
C GLY A 150 -16.96 4.34 -41.36
N ASN A 151 -16.24 4.72 -40.30
CA ASN A 151 -15.91 6.12 -40.00
C ASN A 151 -14.46 6.26 -39.52
N GLU A 152 -13.59 6.85 -40.36
CA GLU A 152 -12.16 6.95 -40.09
C GLU A 152 -11.78 8.10 -39.14
N GLY A 153 -10.86 7.82 -38.22
CA GLY A 153 -10.42 8.75 -37.21
C GLY A 153 -11.54 9.08 -36.23
N ALA A 154 -12.32 8.08 -35.83
CA ALA A 154 -13.48 8.23 -34.96
C ALA A 154 -13.33 7.50 -33.61
N THR A 155 -12.19 6.84 -33.39
CA THR A 155 -11.97 6.00 -32.20
C THR A 155 -10.95 6.57 -31.22
N ILE A 156 -11.40 6.85 -29.99
CA ILE A 156 -10.52 7.07 -28.83
C ILE A 156 -10.00 5.71 -28.36
N VAL A 157 -8.69 5.61 -28.13
CA VAL A 157 -8.04 4.40 -27.60
C VAL A 157 -7.62 4.64 -26.15
N MET A 158 -7.93 3.67 -25.29
CA MET A 158 -7.46 3.64 -23.90
C MET A 158 -6.83 2.28 -23.59
N SER A 159 -5.84 2.25 -22.70
CA SER A 159 -5.18 1.01 -22.26
C SER A 159 -4.87 1.08 -20.77
N THR A 160 -4.91 -0.06 -20.09
CA THR A 160 -4.52 -0.17 -18.68
C THR A 160 -3.90 -1.54 -18.38
N GLY A 161 -2.97 -1.61 -17.43
CA GLY A 161 -2.32 -2.85 -17.02
C GLY A 161 -0.81 -2.68 -16.83
N VAL A 162 -0.03 -3.66 -17.26
CA VAL A 162 1.43 -3.67 -17.05
C VAL A 162 2.15 -2.65 -17.96
N ILE A 163 3.12 -1.92 -17.40
CA ILE A 163 3.99 -0.95 -18.09
C ILE A 163 5.18 -1.68 -18.74
N GLY A 164 5.71 -1.17 -19.86
CA GLY A 164 6.92 -1.70 -20.52
C GLY A 164 6.67 -2.94 -21.37
N GLN A 165 5.41 -3.24 -21.70
CA GLN A 165 5.02 -4.35 -22.57
C GLN A 165 4.25 -3.82 -23.78
N ARG A 166 4.55 -4.37 -24.96
CA ARG A 166 3.79 -4.09 -26.18
C ARG A 166 2.41 -4.76 -26.13
N LEU A 167 1.44 -4.19 -26.82
CA LEU A 167 0.13 -4.83 -26.94
C LEU A 167 0.28 -6.12 -27.76
N PRO A 168 -0.47 -7.19 -27.44
CA PRO A 168 -0.68 -8.31 -28.35
C PRO A 168 -1.62 -7.85 -29.49
N ILE A 169 -1.18 -6.85 -30.26
CA ILE A 169 -2.03 -6.06 -31.12
C ILE A 169 -2.74 -6.90 -32.18
N ASP A 170 -2.05 -7.90 -32.75
CA ASP A 170 -2.64 -8.77 -33.78
C ASP A 170 -3.82 -9.59 -33.24
N LYS A 171 -3.77 -10.00 -31.96
CA LYS A 171 -4.91 -10.67 -31.31
C LYS A 171 -6.08 -9.70 -31.16
N ILE A 172 -5.79 -8.50 -30.64
CA ILE A 172 -6.78 -7.46 -30.41
C ILE A 172 -7.47 -7.11 -31.73
N THR A 173 -6.72 -6.75 -32.77
CA THR A 173 -7.29 -6.37 -34.07
C THR A 173 -8.08 -7.50 -34.71
N SER A 174 -7.62 -8.76 -34.61
CA SER A 174 -8.37 -9.91 -35.14
C SER A 174 -9.73 -10.14 -34.47
N ASP A 175 -9.90 -9.71 -33.21
CA ASP A 175 -11.11 -9.91 -32.42
C ASP A 175 -11.98 -8.64 -32.29
N ILE A 176 -11.51 -7.46 -32.74
CA ILE A 176 -12.32 -6.24 -32.79
C ILE A 176 -13.63 -6.44 -33.58
N PRO A 177 -13.65 -7.11 -34.75
CA PRO A 177 -14.91 -7.41 -35.44
C PRO A 177 -15.89 -8.24 -34.59
N LYS A 178 -15.38 -9.17 -33.75
CA LYS A 178 -16.21 -9.93 -32.82
C LYS A 178 -16.78 -9.03 -31.71
N ALA A 179 -15.97 -8.10 -31.19
CA ALA A 179 -16.43 -7.10 -30.23
C ALA A 179 -17.56 -6.25 -30.83
N HIS A 180 -17.42 -5.84 -32.09
CA HIS A 180 -18.46 -5.09 -32.81
C HIS A 180 -19.74 -5.92 -33.02
N SER A 181 -19.64 -7.19 -33.42
CA SER A 181 -20.82 -8.07 -33.55
C SER A 181 -21.54 -8.34 -32.23
N ALA A 182 -20.84 -8.25 -31.09
CA ALA A 182 -21.39 -8.43 -29.75
C ALA A 182 -21.99 -7.15 -29.14
N LEU A 183 -22.05 -6.04 -29.88
CA LEU A 183 -22.61 -4.78 -29.42
C LEU A 183 -24.10 -4.89 -29.08
N GLY A 184 -24.48 -4.38 -27.91
CA GLY A 184 -25.87 -4.26 -27.51
C GLY A 184 -26.09 -3.08 -26.56
N SER A 185 -27.35 -2.84 -26.20
CA SER A 185 -27.77 -1.70 -25.38
C SER A 185 -28.39 -2.09 -24.03
N SER A 186 -28.47 -3.39 -23.71
CA SER A 186 -29.04 -3.86 -22.45
C SER A 186 -28.09 -3.61 -21.26
N HIS A 187 -28.65 -3.67 -20.05
CA HIS A 187 -27.89 -3.58 -18.80
C HIS A 187 -26.70 -4.55 -18.75
N ASP A 188 -26.90 -5.78 -19.19
CA ASP A 188 -25.84 -6.80 -19.18
C ASP A 188 -24.70 -6.48 -20.13
N HIS A 189 -24.98 -5.82 -21.26
CA HIS A 189 -23.93 -5.37 -22.18
C HIS A 189 -23.08 -4.27 -21.52
N TRP A 190 -23.70 -3.28 -20.89
CA TRP A 190 -23.00 -2.21 -20.16
C TRP A 190 -22.20 -2.74 -18.98
N LEU A 191 -22.77 -3.67 -18.21
CA LEU A 191 -22.07 -4.30 -17.09
C LEU A 191 -20.90 -5.17 -17.58
N THR A 192 -21.04 -5.87 -18.70
CA THR A 192 -19.95 -6.65 -19.31
C THR A 192 -18.85 -5.75 -19.86
N CYS A 193 -19.20 -4.61 -20.49
CA CYS A 193 -18.27 -3.58 -20.92
C CYS A 193 -17.48 -3.00 -19.72
N ALA A 194 -18.15 -2.69 -18.62
CA ALA A 194 -17.50 -2.21 -17.39
C ALA A 194 -16.56 -3.27 -16.78
N ARG A 195 -16.90 -4.57 -16.86
CA ARG A 195 -15.99 -5.66 -16.45
C ARG A 195 -14.75 -5.74 -17.34
N ALA A 196 -14.88 -5.47 -18.63
CA ALA A 196 -13.79 -5.59 -19.60
C ALA A 196 -12.62 -4.61 -19.34
N ILE A 197 -12.92 -3.45 -18.76
CA ILE A 197 -11.91 -2.43 -18.42
C ILE A 197 -11.24 -2.65 -17.05
N CYS A 198 -11.72 -3.61 -16.25
CA CYS A 198 -11.22 -3.86 -14.89
C CYS A 198 -9.82 -4.53 -14.88
N THR A 199 -9.06 -4.24 -13.82
CA THR A 199 -7.71 -4.79 -13.56
C THR A 199 -7.63 -5.43 -12.18
N THR A 200 -7.16 -4.69 -11.17
CA THR A 200 -7.13 -5.08 -9.76
C THR A 200 -8.47 -4.79 -9.05
N ASP A 201 -9.40 -4.15 -9.74
CA ASP A 201 -10.76 -3.85 -9.28
C ASP A 201 -11.47 -5.10 -8.72
N THR A 202 -12.14 -4.95 -7.57
CA THR A 202 -12.91 -6.05 -6.96
C THR A 202 -14.35 -6.13 -7.48
N PHE A 203 -14.85 -5.04 -8.09
CA PHE A 203 -16.16 -4.97 -8.74
C PHE A 203 -16.19 -4.00 -9.94
N PRO A 204 -17.07 -4.23 -10.95
CA PRO A 204 -17.25 -3.31 -12.07
C PRO A 204 -18.01 -2.05 -11.62
N LYS A 205 -17.48 -0.87 -11.94
CA LYS A 205 -18.06 0.43 -11.56
C LYS A 205 -18.84 1.00 -12.74
N LEU A 206 -20.17 1.04 -12.60
CA LEU A 206 -21.10 1.48 -13.62
C LEU A 206 -22.24 2.26 -12.96
N ILE A 207 -22.55 3.45 -13.48
CA ILE A 207 -23.67 4.27 -13.04
C ILE A 207 -24.44 4.74 -14.28
N SER A 208 -25.76 4.89 -14.15
CA SER A 208 -26.62 5.47 -15.17
C SER A 208 -27.72 6.31 -14.53
N LYS A 209 -28.03 7.48 -15.09
CA LYS A 209 -29.06 8.40 -14.60
C LYS A 209 -29.82 9.05 -15.74
N THR A 210 -31.00 9.59 -15.42
CA THR A 210 -31.76 10.48 -16.28
C THR A 210 -31.75 11.90 -15.73
N PHE A 211 -31.92 12.89 -16.61
CA PHE A 211 -32.00 14.30 -16.25
C PHE A 211 -32.80 15.09 -17.30
N SER A 212 -33.17 16.32 -16.97
CA SER A 212 -33.87 17.26 -17.85
C SER A 212 -33.06 18.55 -18.01
N LEU A 213 -33.21 19.22 -19.15
CA LEU A 213 -32.63 20.54 -19.39
C LEU A 213 -33.71 21.63 -19.34
N PRO A 214 -33.44 22.82 -18.76
CA PRO A 214 -34.39 23.92 -18.66
C PRO A 214 -35.09 24.30 -19.97
N SER A 215 -34.38 24.30 -21.10
CA SER A 215 -34.96 24.66 -22.41
C SER A 215 -35.87 23.59 -23.01
N SER A 216 -35.78 22.34 -22.55
CA SER A 216 -36.48 21.19 -23.11
C SER A 216 -37.01 20.29 -21.98
N PRO A 217 -37.92 20.78 -21.11
CA PRO A 217 -38.33 20.08 -19.89
C PRO A 217 -39.12 18.79 -20.15
N SER A 218 -39.69 18.63 -21.35
CA SER A 218 -40.40 17.43 -21.78
C SER A 218 -39.47 16.35 -22.36
N VAL A 219 -38.20 16.65 -22.57
CA VAL A 219 -37.20 15.71 -23.08
C VAL A 219 -36.42 15.12 -21.91
N GLU A 220 -36.53 13.80 -21.75
CA GLU A 220 -35.68 13.04 -20.83
C GLU A 220 -34.33 12.74 -21.51
N TYR A 221 -33.27 13.28 -20.93
CA TYR A 221 -31.88 12.97 -21.29
C TYR A 221 -31.32 11.90 -20.35
N ARG A 222 -30.32 11.18 -20.81
CA ARG A 222 -29.69 10.07 -20.11
C ARG A 222 -28.18 10.23 -20.13
N ILE A 223 -27.57 9.81 -19.04
CA ILE A 223 -26.12 9.78 -18.86
C ILE A 223 -25.73 8.44 -18.25
N ALA A 224 -24.75 7.77 -18.84
CA ALA A 224 -24.17 6.56 -18.30
C ALA A 224 -22.65 6.66 -18.31
N GLY A 225 -22.01 5.97 -17.38
CA GLY A 225 -20.57 6.01 -17.28
C GLY A 225 -20.03 4.84 -16.51
N MET A 226 -18.84 4.43 -16.92
CA MET A 226 -18.09 3.33 -16.33
C MET A 226 -16.68 3.80 -16.04
N THR A 227 -16.10 3.25 -14.99
CA THR A 227 -14.73 3.56 -14.60
C THR A 227 -14.02 2.33 -14.05
N LYS A 228 -12.70 2.35 -14.07
CA LYS A 228 -11.83 1.40 -13.37
C LYS A 228 -10.89 2.14 -12.45
N GLY A 229 -10.39 1.48 -11.42
CA GLY A 229 -9.36 2.00 -10.53
C GLY A 229 -9.52 1.39 -9.15
N ALA A 230 -8.42 0.95 -8.57
CA ALA A 230 -8.35 0.42 -7.21
C ALA A 230 -6.96 0.72 -6.59
N GLY A 231 -5.90 0.64 -7.39
CA GLY A 231 -4.55 1.08 -7.03
C GLY A 231 -3.89 1.92 -8.14
N MET A 232 -2.77 2.56 -7.78
CA MET A 232 -2.10 3.65 -8.47
C MET A 232 -3.10 4.76 -8.81
N ILE A 233 -3.66 5.39 -7.78
CA ILE A 233 -4.72 6.41 -7.88
C ILE A 233 -4.33 7.68 -7.12
N HIS A 234 -3.79 8.66 -7.84
CA HIS A 234 -3.71 10.06 -7.42
C HIS A 234 -3.81 11.01 -8.63
N PRO A 235 -5.04 11.36 -9.04
CA PRO A 235 -5.33 12.18 -10.22
C PRO A 235 -4.74 13.57 -10.15
N ASN A 236 -3.69 13.79 -10.95
CA ASN A 236 -3.27 15.13 -11.37
C ASN A 236 -3.60 15.32 -12.86
N MET A 237 -4.91 15.33 -13.15
CA MET A 237 -5.67 15.48 -14.41
C MET A 237 -6.48 14.25 -14.90
N ALA A 238 -6.27 13.08 -14.31
CA ALA A 238 -7.17 11.93 -14.11
C ALA A 238 -6.30 10.83 -13.45
N THR A 239 -6.84 9.88 -12.67
CA THR A 239 -6.12 8.63 -12.30
C THR A 239 -7.00 7.43 -12.32
N LEU A 240 -7.09 6.76 -13.48
CA LEU A 240 -8.11 5.78 -13.87
C LEU A 240 -8.36 5.82 -15.39
N LEU A 241 -9.14 4.84 -15.88
CA LEU A 241 -9.88 4.97 -17.13
C LEU A 241 -11.36 5.20 -16.82
N GLY A 242 -11.94 6.26 -17.39
CA GLY A 242 -13.34 6.62 -17.25
C GLY A 242 -13.97 6.92 -18.60
N ILE A 243 -15.18 6.43 -18.83
CA ILE A 243 -15.98 6.72 -20.03
C ILE A 243 -17.35 7.18 -19.57
N VAL A 244 -17.77 8.34 -20.06
CA VAL A 244 -19.10 8.90 -19.86
C VAL A 244 -19.76 9.09 -21.21
N ALA A 245 -21.01 8.69 -21.33
CA ALA A 245 -21.82 8.80 -22.53
C ALA A 245 -23.15 9.48 -22.19
N THR A 246 -23.62 10.38 -23.06
CA THR A 246 -24.93 11.02 -22.91
C THR A 246 -25.59 11.23 -24.26
N ASP A 247 -26.92 11.19 -24.26
CA ASP A 247 -27.75 11.45 -25.44
C ASP A 247 -28.22 12.90 -25.56
N ALA A 248 -27.72 13.79 -24.70
CA ALA A 248 -27.96 15.23 -24.78
C ALA A 248 -27.22 15.87 -25.98
N PRO A 249 -27.84 16.84 -26.68
CA PRO A 249 -27.21 17.57 -27.78
C PRO A 249 -26.29 18.66 -27.25
N ILE A 250 -24.98 18.45 -27.32
CA ILE A 250 -23.98 19.37 -26.77
C ILE A 250 -22.97 19.71 -27.85
N SER A 251 -22.73 21.01 -28.06
CA SER A 251 -21.69 21.47 -28.97
C SER A 251 -20.30 21.07 -28.44
N PRO A 252 -19.39 20.62 -29.30
CA PRO A 252 -18.05 20.21 -28.90
C PRO A 252 -17.15 21.40 -28.52
N ASP A 253 -17.60 22.63 -28.73
CA ASP A 253 -16.87 23.84 -28.32
C ASP A 253 -17.04 24.09 -26.80
N VAL A 254 -18.18 23.69 -26.22
CA VAL A 254 -18.47 23.86 -24.78
C VAL A 254 -18.17 22.60 -23.96
N LEU A 255 -18.18 21.43 -24.60
CA LEU A 255 -18.01 20.12 -23.94
C LEU A 255 -16.68 19.98 -23.15
N PRO A 256 -15.51 20.44 -23.64
CA PRO A 256 -14.26 20.33 -22.89
C PRO A 256 -14.26 21.11 -21.58
N ALA A 257 -14.88 22.30 -21.55
CA ALA A 257 -14.97 23.11 -20.34
C ALA A 257 -15.89 22.47 -19.30
N ALA A 258 -17.01 21.89 -19.73
CA ALA A 258 -17.91 21.13 -18.85
C ALA A 258 -17.21 19.90 -18.27
N LEU A 259 -16.52 19.12 -19.10
CA LEU A 259 -15.76 17.94 -18.65
C LEU A 259 -14.66 18.32 -17.67
N LYS A 260 -13.86 19.35 -17.98
CA LYS A 260 -12.80 19.82 -17.08
C LYS A 260 -13.37 20.22 -15.72
N TYR A 261 -14.47 20.98 -15.70
CA TYR A 261 -15.11 21.41 -14.46
C TYR A 261 -15.56 20.21 -13.61
N ALA A 262 -16.19 19.22 -14.25
CA ALA A 262 -16.68 18.01 -13.58
C ALA A 262 -15.52 17.16 -13.04
N VAL A 263 -14.50 16.89 -13.85
CA VAL A 263 -13.31 16.10 -13.46
C VAL A 263 -12.58 16.79 -12.31
N ASP A 264 -12.40 18.11 -12.38
CA ASP A 264 -11.75 18.87 -11.31
C ASP A 264 -12.48 18.72 -9.97
N ARG A 265 -13.78 18.45 -9.94
CA ARG A 265 -14.57 18.30 -8.70
C ARG A 265 -14.92 16.85 -8.37
N SER A 266 -14.35 15.89 -9.10
CA SER A 266 -14.64 14.47 -8.95
C SER A 266 -13.37 13.64 -8.99
N PHE A 267 -12.96 13.21 -10.18
CA PHE A 267 -11.77 12.40 -10.38
C PHE A 267 -10.51 13.11 -9.91
N ASN A 268 -10.31 14.42 -10.11
CA ASN A 268 -9.16 15.15 -9.51
C ASN A 268 -9.29 15.43 -8.01
N SER A 269 -10.30 14.85 -7.37
CA SER A 269 -10.60 14.97 -5.95
C SER A 269 -10.59 13.62 -5.22
N ILE A 270 -9.95 12.57 -5.78
CA ILE A 270 -9.79 11.27 -5.10
C ILE A 270 -8.33 10.88 -4.95
N THR A 271 -7.97 10.06 -3.97
CA THR A 271 -6.64 9.41 -3.90
C THR A 271 -6.72 8.10 -3.13
N ILE A 272 -5.94 7.10 -3.53
CA ILE A 272 -5.81 5.83 -2.80
C ILE A 272 -4.43 5.75 -2.16
N ASP A 273 -3.39 5.81 -2.98
CA ASP A 273 -1.99 5.60 -2.60
C ASP A 273 -1.09 6.83 -2.81
N GLY A 274 -1.54 7.82 -3.60
CA GLY A 274 -0.74 9.01 -3.90
C GLY A 274 0.00 8.94 -5.23
N ASP A 275 -0.14 7.85 -5.99
CA ASP A 275 0.59 7.65 -7.25
C ASP A 275 -0.25 7.99 -8.50
N THR A 276 0.22 8.95 -9.30
CA THR A 276 -0.41 9.34 -10.58
C THR A 276 0.00 8.39 -11.72
N SER A 277 -0.95 7.70 -12.35
CA SER A 277 -0.67 6.73 -13.42
C SER A 277 -0.24 7.37 -14.76
N THR A 278 0.36 6.55 -15.62
CA THR A 278 0.85 6.90 -16.96
C THR A 278 -0.25 6.88 -18.04
N ASN A 279 -1.44 6.36 -17.73
CA ASN A 279 -2.49 6.04 -18.70
C ASN A 279 -3.79 6.81 -18.52
N ASP A 280 -3.84 7.69 -17.53
CA ASP A 280 -5.12 8.16 -17.03
C ASP A 280 -5.89 8.95 -18.06
N THR A 281 -7.15 8.58 -18.24
CA THR A 281 -8.02 9.15 -19.27
C THR A 281 -9.47 9.13 -18.81
N VAL A 282 -10.17 10.26 -18.88
CA VAL A 282 -11.63 10.32 -18.78
C VAL A 282 -12.17 10.90 -20.07
N ALA A 283 -12.98 10.14 -20.80
CA ALA A 283 -13.64 10.56 -22.03
C ALA A 283 -15.14 10.77 -21.83
N LEU A 284 -15.69 11.80 -22.47
CA LEU A 284 -17.12 12.12 -22.52
C LEU A 284 -17.57 12.16 -23.97
N LEU A 285 -18.58 11.38 -24.34
CA LEU A 285 -19.21 11.35 -25.64
C LEU A 285 -20.67 11.82 -25.53
N ALA A 286 -21.05 12.81 -26.32
CA ALA A 286 -22.41 13.33 -26.41
C ALA A 286 -22.92 13.22 -27.85
N ASN A 287 -23.97 12.41 -28.07
CA ASN A 287 -24.44 12.09 -29.42
C ASN A 287 -25.71 12.85 -29.83
N GLY A 288 -26.43 13.51 -28.92
CA GLY A 288 -27.66 14.25 -29.23
C GLY A 288 -28.89 13.41 -29.63
N ALA A 289 -28.88 12.08 -29.45
CA ALA A 289 -29.96 11.20 -29.87
C ALA A 289 -31.29 11.39 -29.11
N ALA A 290 -31.29 12.07 -27.97
CA ALA A 290 -32.52 12.45 -27.28
C ALA A 290 -33.28 13.61 -27.96
N GLY A 291 -32.63 14.32 -28.90
CA GLY A 291 -33.18 15.53 -29.51
C GLY A 291 -33.11 16.74 -28.58
N GLY A 292 -33.97 17.74 -28.83
CA GLY A 292 -33.99 18.99 -28.05
C GLY A 292 -33.04 20.07 -28.58
N LYS A 293 -32.94 21.18 -27.85
CA LYS A 293 -32.08 22.32 -28.23
C LYS A 293 -30.63 22.03 -27.87
N GLU A 294 -29.73 22.21 -28.84
CA GLU A 294 -28.29 22.01 -28.62
C GLU A 294 -27.72 23.05 -27.64
N ILE A 295 -26.90 22.58 -26.69
CA ILE A 295 -26.14 23.43 -25.77
C ILE A 295 -24.91 23.98 -26.52
N THR A 296 -24.95 25.26 -26.89
CA THR A 296 -23.89 25.91 -27.70
C THR A 296 -23.08 26.97 -26.96
N SER A 297 -23.50 27.40 -25.75
CA SER A 297 -22.84 28.46 -24.99
C SER A 297 -22.65 28.11 -23.52
N THR A 298 -21.48 28.45 -22.95
CA THR A 298 -21.17 28.29 -21.52
C THR A 298 -21.96 29.22 -20.60
N SER A 299 -22.66 30.21 -21.14
CA SER A 299 -23.52 31.13 -20.39
C SER A 299 -25.00 30.73 -20.41
N SER A 300 -25.35 29.60 -21.03
CA SER A 300 -26.74 29.17 -21.13
C SER A 300 -27.20 28.44 -19.87
N PRO A 301 -28.48 28.58 -19.46
CA PRO A 301 -29.03 27.82 -18.32
C PRO A 301 -28.92 26.31 -18.50
N ASP A 302 -29.02 25.81 -19.73
CA ASP A 302 -28.83 24.39 -20.03
C ASP A 302 -27.40 23.92 -19.79
N TYR A 303 -26.40 24.75 -20.12
CA TYR A 303 -25.00 24.44 -19.83
C TYR A 303 -24.75 24.35 -18.33
N ASP A 304 -25.27 25.30 -17.54
CA ASP A 304 -25.13 25.25 -16.08
C ASP A 304 -25.82 24.03 -15.48
N ALA A 305 -27.01 23.68 -15.96
CA ALA A 305 -27.73 22.46 -15.55
C ALA A 305 -26.94 21.20 -15.90
N PHE A 306 -26.48 21.06 -17.16
CA PHE A 306 -25.69 19.91 -17.60
C PHE A 306 -24.37 19.81 -16.85
N ARG A 307 -23.67 20.94 -16.65
CA ARG A 307 -22.39 20.97 -15.93
C ARG A 307 -22.56 20.46 -14.49
N THR A 308 -23.64 20.83 -13.81
CA THR A 308 -23.97 20.32 -12.47
C THR A 308 -24.24 18.83 -12.49
N VAL A 309 -25.12 18.37 -13.40
CA VAL A 309 -25.41 16.93 -13.58
C VAL A 309 -24.13 16.13 -13.84
N LEU A 310 -23.26 16.62 -14.73
CA LEU A 310 -22.00 15.96 -15.07
C LEU A 310 -21.02 15.94 -13.90
N ALA A 311 -20.94 17.03 -13.12
CA ALA A 311 -20.08 17.10 -11.94
C ALA A 311 -20.52 16.09 -10.86
N ASP A 312 -21.81 16.08 -10.52
CA ASP A 312 -22.37 15.16 -9.53
C ASP A 312 -22.24 13.70 -9.98
N PHE A 313 -22.56 13.43 -11.25
CA PHE A 313 -22.42 12.10 -11.85
C PHE A 313 -20.96 11.62 -11.84
N SER A 314 -20.02 12.50 -12.17
CA SER A 314 -18.59 12.16 -12.15
C SER A 314 -18.09 11.95 -10.72
N ALA A 315 -18.59 12.72 -9.75
CA ALA A 315 -18.24 12.55 -8.34
C ALA A 315 -18.67 11.18 -7.81
N GLU A 316 -19.88 10.72 -8.13
CA GLU A 316 -20.34 9.38 -7.74
C GLU A 316 -19.48 8.27 -8.36
N LEU A 317 -19.10 8.40 -9.64
CA LEU A 317 -18.18 7.46 -10.28
C LEU A 317 -16.80 7.46 -9.61
N ALA A 318 -16.27 8.64 -9.26
CA ALA A 318 -14.99 8.77 -8.58
C ALA A 318 -15.03 8.15 -7.17
N GLN A 319 -16.13 8.29 -6.44
CA GLN A 319 -16.30 7.68 -5.12
C GLN A 319 -16.33 6.15 -5.20
N LEU A 320 -16.89 5.54 -6.26
CA LEU A 320 -16.83 4.09 -6.45
C LEU A 320 -15.39 3.56 -6.55
N ILE A 321 -14.44 4.39 -7.03
CA ILE A 321 -13.01 4.03 -7.08
C ILE A 321 -12.44 4.01 -5.67
N VAL A 322 -12.75 5.00 -4.86
CA VAL A 322 -12.31 5.05 -3.46
C VAL A 322 -12.88 3.89 -2.65
N ARG A 323 -14.14 3.56 -2.89
CA ARG A 323 -14.79 2.42 -2.26
C ARG A 323 -14.23 1.07 -2.70
N ASP A 324 -13.53 1.01 -3.83
CA ASP A 324 -12.83 -0.18 -4.32
C ASP A 324 -11.31 -0.08 -4.15
N GLY A 325 -10.81 0.88 -3.36
CA GLY A 325 -9.38 1.03 -3.12
C GLY A 325 -8.75 -0.29 -2.67
N GLU A 326 -7.53 -0.58 -3.14
CA GLU A 326 -6.84 -1.82 -2.79
C GLU A 326 -6.69 -1.93 -1.26
N GLY A 327 -7.33 -2.95 -0.68
CA GLY A 327 -7.41 -3.14 0.77
C GLY A 327 -8.36 -2.19 1.52
N ALA A 328 -8.99 -1.21 0.89
CA ALA A 328 -9.78 -0.18 1.58
C ALA A 328 -10.93 -0.77 2.44
N THR A 329 -10.93 -0.44 3.74
CA THR A 329 -12.02 -0.79 4.66
C THR A 329 -12.93 0.40 4.95
N LYS A 330 -12.45 1.62 4.70
CA LYS A 330 -13.18 2.87 4.93
C LYS A 330 -13.22 3.74 3.69
N PHE A 331 -14.30 4.50 3.56
CA PHE A 331 -14.45 5.61 2.65
C PHE A 331 -14.44 6.92 3.45
N VAL A 332 -13.48 7.78 3.13
CA VAL A 332 -13.19 8.98 3.92
C VAL A 332 -13.39 10.20 3.04
N THR A 333 -14.29 11.08 3.46
CA THR A 333 -14.47 12.41 2.88
C THR A 333 -13.67 13.41 3.70
N ILE A 334 -12.77 14.16 3.06
CA ILE A 334 -12.06 15.27 3.68
C ILE A 334 -12.61 16.56 3.10
N ARG A 335 -13.24 17.36 3.94
CA ARG A 335 -13.80 18.65 3.56
C ARG A 335 -13.04 19.76 4.27
N VAL A 336 -12.48 20.67 3.48
CA VAL A 336 -11.82 21.88 3.98
C VAL A 336 -12.70 23.06 3.61
N VAL A 337 -13.17 23.81 4.60
CA VAL A 337 -14.08 24.96 4.45
C VAL A 337 -13.48 26.21 5.09
N ASP A 338 -14.17 27.33 4.90
CA ASP A 338 -13.80 28.64 5.43
C ASP A 338 -12.37 29.04 5.05
N SER A 339 -11.96 28.71 3.82
CA SER A 339 -10.63 29.02 3.29
C SER A 339 -10.65 30.31 2.48
N ALA A 340 -9.56 31.07 2.53
CA ALA A 340 -9.35 32.21 1.64
C ALA A 340 -9.31 31.85 0.15
N SER A 341 -8.97 30.59 -0.20
CA SER A 341 -8.81 30.14 -1.59
C SER A 341 -9.26 28.69 -1.80
N GLU A 342 -10.04 28.41 -2.85
CA GLU A 342 -10.40 27.04 -3.25
C GLU A 342 -9.13 26.21 -3.54
N GLN A 343 -8.08 26.82 -4.10
CA GLN A 343 -6.84 26.14 -4.41
C GLN A 343 -6.09 25.72 -3.13
N ALA A 344 -6.06 26.60 -2.13
CA ALA A 344 -5.48 26.29 -0.82
C ALA A 344 -6.27 25.18 -0.13
N ALA A 345 -7.59 25.31 -0.04
CA ALA A 345 -8.48 24.29 0.52
C ALA A 345 -8.26 22.92 -0.14
N ARG A 346 -8.14 22.88 -1.46
CA ARG A 346 -7.89 21.66 -2.24
C ARG A 346 -6.52 21.06 -1.97
N LYS A 347 -5.47 21.87 -1.86
CA LYS A 347 -4.11 21.40 -1.54
C LYS A 347 -4.04 20.85 -0.11
N ILE A 348 -4.70 21.50 0.85
CA ILE A 348 -4.83 21.02 2.24
C ILE A 348 -5.58 19.69 2.26
N ALA A 349 -6.76 19.62 1.65
CA ALA A 349 -7.56 18.40 1.62
C ALA A 349 -6.82 17.22 0.98
N SER A 350 -6.16 17.46 -0.17
CA SER A 350 -5.31 16.46 -0.85
C SER A 350 -4.12 16.01 0.02
N THR A 351 -3.54 16.92 0.80
CA THR A 351 -2.40 16.60 1.68
C THR A 351 -2.82 15.71 2.84
N ILE A 352 -3.93 16.02 3.50
CA ILE A 352 -4.53 15.16 4.53
C ILE A 352 -4.87 13.79 3.91
N ALA A 353 -5.46 13.79 2.71
CA ALA A 353 -5.92 12.59 2.02
C ALA A 353 -4.81 11.61 1.64
N ARG A 354 -3.56 12.09 1.50
CA ARG A 354 -2.36 11.31 1.18
C ARG A 354 -1.51 10.95 2.41
N SER A 355 -1.77 11.54 3.56
CA SER A 355 -0.95 11.33 4.75
C SER A 355 -1.01 9.87 5.22
N PRO A 356 0.10 9.11 5.18
CA PRO A 356 0.10 7.72 5.63
C PRO A 356 -0.29 7.61 7.11
N LEU A 357 0.10 8.58 7.93
CA LEU A 357 -0.23 8.63 9.34
C LEU A 357 -1.74 8.83 9.57
N VAL A 358 -2.39 9.71 8.80
CA VAL A 358 -3.85 9.86 8.87
C VAL A 358 -4.53 8.57 8.42
N LYS A 359 -4.15 8.03 7.25
CA LYS A 359 -4.79 6.83 6.68
C LYS A 359 -4.64 5.58 7.56
N THR A 360 -3.50 5.41 8.22
CA THR A 360 -3.27 4.31 9.17
C THR A 360 -3.99 4.53 10.51
N ALA A 361 -4.11 5.77 10.99
CA ALA A 361 -4.90 6.07 12.19
C ALA A 361 -6.39 5.74 11.97
N LEU A 362 -6.93 6.11 10.80
CA LEU A 362 -8.30 5.77 10.41
C LEU A 362 -8.55 4.26 10.36
N TYR A 363 -7.59 3.49 9.83
CA TYR A 363 -7.67 2.03 9.86
C TYR A 363 -7.61 1.46 11.28
N GLY A 364 -6.68 1.97 12.09
CA GLY A 364 -6.53 1.59 13.50
C GLY A 364 -7.67 2.07 14.41
N LYS A 365 -8.68 2.76 13.86
CA LYS A 365 -9.77 3.41 14.61
C LYS A 365 -9.25 4.34 15.70
N ASP A 366 -8.11 4.98 15.44
CA ASP A 366 -7.49 5.97 16.31
C ASP A 366 -7.96 7.38 15.91
N ALA A 367 -8.58 8.10 16.84
CA ALA A 367 -9.12 9.45 16.67
C ALA A 367 -8.02 10.52 16.69
N ASN A 368 -6.96 10.29 15.94
CA ASN A 368 -5.73 11.06 15.99
C ASN A 368 -5.82 12.36 15.19
N TRP A 369 -6.59 13.32 15.70
CA TRP A 369 -6.73 14.64 15.11
C TRP A 369 -5.40 15.41 15.05
N GLY A 370 -4.43 15.07 15.90
CA GLY A 370 -3.06 15.60 15.82
C GLY A 370 -2.37 15.29 14.50
N ARG A 371 -2.56 14.08 13.94
CA ARG A 371 -2.05 13.72 12.60
C ARG A 371 -2.73 14.50 11.48
N ILE A 372 -4.03 14.79 11.64
CA ILE A 372 -4.79 15.63 10.69
C ILE A 372 -4.28 17.06 10.74
N LEU A 373 -4.13 17.63 11.94
CA LEU A 373 -3.61 18.99 12.15
C LEU A 373 -2.17 19.12 11.64
N CYS A 374 -1.32 18.12 11.89
CA CYS A 374 0.03 18.06 11.34
C CYS A 374 0.01 18.12 9.80
N ALA A 375 -0.84 17.31 9.16
CA ALA A 375 -1.01 17.30 7.70
C ALA A 375 -1.57 18.61 7.14
N THR A 376 -2.48 19.27 7.86
CA THR A 376 -2.92 20.63 7.53
C THR A 376 -1.74 21.59 7.57
N GLY A 377 -0.98 21.60 8.67
CA GLY A 377 0.12 22.53 8.92
C GLY A 377 1.24 22.48 7.88
N TYR A 378 1.64 21.29 7.41
CA TYR A 378 2.70 21.18 6.38
C TYR A 378 2.20 21.29 4.93
N SER A 379 0.90 21.44 4.67
CA SER A 379 0.35 21.32 3.31
C SER A 379 0.75 22.45 2.34
N LEU A 380 0.98 23.65 2.85
CA LEU A 380 1.23 24.85 2.05
C LEU A 380 2.63 25.41 2.26
N ILE A 381 3.41 24.86 3.19
CA ILE A 381 4.77 25.32 3.46
C ILE A 381 5.75 24.86 2.38
N SER A 382 6.85 25.58 2.25
CA SER A 382 7.98 25.23 1.40
C SER A 382 8.65 23.94 1.85
N GLU A 383 9.20 23.18 0.90
CA GLU A 383 9.94 21.95 1.18
C GLU A 383 11.26 22.24 1.91
N PRO A 384 11.83 21.26 2.64
CA PRO A 384 13.14 21.43 3.26
C PRO A 384 14.22 21.85 2.27
N GLY A 385 14.89 22.98 2.54
CA GLY A 385 15.93 23.55 1.68
C GLY A 385 15.45 24.68 0.75
N GLU A 386 14.15 24.94 0.70
CA GLU A 386 13.58 26.11 0.02
C GLU A 386 13.37 27.28 1.01
N ALA A 387 13.22 28.50 0.48
CA ALA A 387 12.92 29.67 1.30
C ALA A 387 11.56 29.51 1.97
N ILE A 388 11.49 29.79 3.29
CA ILE A 388 10.23 29.75 4.05
C ILE A 388 9.23 30.70 3.39
N ASN A 389 8.07 30.18 3.00
CA ASN A 389 6.96 30.98 2.49
C ASN A 389 5.99 31.35 3.62
N GLU A 390 5.33 32.50 3.46
CA GLU A 390 4.18 32.84 4.28
C GLU A 390 2.95 32.03 3.82
N VAL A 391 2.17 31.55 4.78
CA VAL A 391 0.95 30.76 4.54
C VAL A 391 -0.22 31.44 5.26
N PRO A 392 -0.74 32.56 4.72
CA PRO A 392 -1.85 33.28 5.35
C PRO A 392 -3.17 32.48 5.38
N GLU A 393 -3.29 31.42 4.58
CA GLU A 393 -4.49 30.59 4.52
C GLU A 393 -4.67 29.66 5.73
N ILE A 394 -3.61 29.43 6.52
CA ILE A 394 -3.64 28.57 7.71
C ILE A 394 -3.26 29.41 8.92
N VAL A 395 -4.26 29.79 9.71
CA VAL A 395 -4.08 30.47 11.00
C VAL A 395 -4.36 29.47 12.11
N PRO A 396 -3.34 29.00 12.87
CA PRO A 396 -3.52 27.96 13.89
C PRO A 396 -4.65 28.27 14.88
N GLU A 397 -4.73 29.52 15.35
CA GLU A 397 -5.70 30.01 16.34
C GLU A 397 -7.13 30.12 15.80
N GLN A 398 -7.33 29.95 14.49
CA GLN A 398 -8.66 29.94 13.85
C GLN A 398 -9.02 28.56 13.29
N THR A 399 -8.08 27.61 13.32
CA THR A 399 -8.26 26.30 12.71
C THR A 399 -9.08 25.38 13.61
N ASN A 400 -10.09 24.73 13.02
CA ASN A 400 -10.96 23.76 13.69
C ASN A 400 -10.90 22.42 12.97
N VAL A 401 -10.99 21.31 13.71
CA VAL A 401 -11.02 19.94 13.17
C VAL A 401 -12.14 19.16 13.85
N SER A 402 -12.95 18.47 13.05
CA SER A 402 -14.07 17.66 13.53
C SER A 402 -14.23 16.37 12.74
N PHE A 403 -14.83 15.37 13.39
CA PHE A 403 -15.42 14.22 12.70
C PHE A 403 -16.93 14.40 12.53
N ILE A 404 -17.41 14.19 11.32
CA ILE A 404 -18.83 14.22 10.97
C ILE A 404 -19.31 12.77 10.80
N PRO A 405 -20.19 12.28 11.69
CA PRO A 405 -20.68 10.91 11.62
C PRO A 405 -21.63 10.70 10.43
N SER A 406 -21.58 9.52 9.81
CA SER A 406 -22.47 9.17 8.70
C SER A 406 -23.90 8.84 9.13
N ASP A 407 -24.13 8.60 10.43
CA ASP A 407 -25.43 8.24 11.01
C ASP A 407 -26.35 9.46 11.25
N GLY A 408 -25.88 10.68 10.94
CA GLY A 408 -26.62 11.93 11.12
C GLY A 408 -26.63 12.47 12.55
N SER A 409 -25.87 11.85 13.46
CA SER A 409 -25.66 12.37 14.81
C SER A 409 -24.81 13.64 14.83
N ALA A 410 -24.68 14.25 16.02
CA ALA A 410 -23.97 15.51 16.20
C ALA A 410 -22.47 15.42 15.80
N GLU A 411 -21.98 16.52 15.22
CA GLU A 411 -20.57 16.74 14.92
C GLU A 411 -19.70 16.54 16.18
N LEU A 412 -18.66 15.71 16.08
CA LEU A 412 -17.66 15.55 17.12
C LEU A 412 -16.51 16.53 16.86
N LYS A 413 -16.48 17.62 17.64
CA LYS A 413 -15.41 18.61 17.59
C LYS A 413 -14.17 18.08 18.31
N LEU A 414 -13.02 18.16 17.65
CA LEU A 414 -11.74 17.64 18.16
C LEU A 414 -10.78 18.79 18.49
N LEU A 415 -10.78 19.81 17.64
CA LEU A 415 -10.01 21.04 17.78
C LEU A 415 -10.92 22.23 17.50
N VAL A 416 -10.93 23.23 18.38
CA VAL A 416 -11.70 24.47 18.21
C VAL A 416 -10.77 25.67 18.38
N ASN A 417 -10.71 26.54 17.37
CA ASN A 417 -9.85 27.75 17.37
C ASN A 417 -8.40 27.47 17.79
N GLY A 418 -7.81 26.38 17.27
CA GLY A 418 -6.44 25.97 17.59
C GLY A 418 -6.25 25.27 18.94
N GLU A 419 -7.30 25.15 19.76
CA GLU A 419 -7.24 24.50 21.08
C GLU A 419 -7.91 23.11 21.06
N PRO A 420 -7.35 22.12 21.76
CA PRO A 420 -7.93 20.78 21.85
C PRO A 420 -9.21 20.78 22.69
N GLU A 421 -10.25 20.13 22.19
CA GLU A 421 -11.48 19.89 22.96
C GLU A 421 -11.34 18.64 23.85
N MET A 422 -12.14 18.56 24.93
CA MET A 422 -12.29 17.32 25.67
C MET A 422 -13.17 16.34 24.87
N VAL A 423 -12.52 15.47 24.11
CA VAL A 423 -13.19 14.50 23.22
C VAL A 423 -13.69 13.30 24.02
N ASP A 424 -14.95 12.91 23.80
CA ASP A 424 -15.47 11.61 24.23
C ASP A 424 -14.85 10.52 23.35
N GLU A 425 -13.86 9.81 23.90
CA GLU A 425 -13.15 8.73 23.20
C GLU A 425 -14.06 7.57 22.79
N ALA A 426 -15.12 7.28 23.58
CA ALA A 426 -16.07 6.22 23.23
C ALA A 426 -16.87 6.64 21.99
N ARG A 427 -17.33 7.88 21.95
CA ARG A 427 -18.01 8.43 20.77
C ARG A 427 -17.09 8.50 19.56
N ALA A 428 -15.84 8.89 19.74
CA ALA A 428 -14.85 8.93 18.66
C ALA A 428 -14.61 7.53 18.07
N ALA A 429 -14.47 6.50 18.93
CA ALA A 429 -14.32 5.11 18.50
C ALA A 429 -15.54 4.60 17.74
N GLU A 430 -16.76 4.91 18.20
CA GLU A 430 -18.01 4.58 17.50
C GLU A 430 -18.06 5.19 16.09
N ILE A 431 -17.73 6.48 15.97
CA ILE A 431 -17.70 7.17 14.68
C ILE A 431 -16.67 6.53 13.75
N LEU A 432 -15.51 6.15 14.29
CA LEU A 432 -14.46 5.45 13.56
C LEU A 432 -14.78 3.97 13.29
N GLU A 433 -15.89 3.42 13.76
CA GLU A 433 -16.35 2.10 13.32
C GLU A 433 -17.06 2.15 11.97
N PHE A 434 -17.66 3.28 11.61
CA PHE A 434 -18.39 3.42 10.35
C PHE A 434 -17.50 3.20 9.12
N GLU A 435 -18.08 2.63 8.06
CA GLU A 435 -17.43 2.51 6.75
C GLU A 435 -17.23 3.91 6.15
N ASP A 436 -18.23 4.78 6.28
CA ASP A 436 -18.20 6.14 5.77
C ASP A 436 -17.85 7.11 6.91
N LEU A 437 -16.83 7.94 6.68
CA LEU A 437 -16.36 8.94 7.65
C LEU A 437 -16.12 10.27 6.94
N GLU A 438 -16.49 11.37 7.58
CA GLU A 438 -16.11 12.70 7.12
C GLU A 438 -15.20 13.42 8.15
N ILE A 439 -14.07 13.94 7.66
CA ILE A 439 -13.15 14.80 8.37
C ILE A 439 -13.40 16.22 7.87
N LEU A 440 -13.80 17.11 8.78
CA LEU A 440 -14.10 18.50 8.48
C LEU A 440 -13.04 19.41 9.10
N VAL A 441 -12.36 20.18 8.26
CA VAL A 441 -11.36 21.19 8.67
C VAL A 441 -11.90 22.56 8.31
N ARG A 442 -12.01 23.45 9.29
CA ARG A 442 -12.41 24.86 9.06
C ARG A 442 -11.22 25.77 9.32
N LEU A 443 -10.84 26.58 8.35
CA LEU A 443 -9.65 27.42 8.46
C LEU A 443 -9.94 28.82 9.04
N GLY A 444 -11.17 29.32 8.91
CA GLY A 444 -11.56 30.64 9.40
C GLY A 444 -11.02 31.82 8.57
N THR A 445 -10.36 31.55 7.44
CA THR A 445 -9.66 32.54 6.61
C THR A 445 -10.45 33.07 5.42
N GLY A 446 -11.64 32.52 5.12
CA GLY A 446 -12.49 32.98 4.01
C GLY A 446 -13.80 32.21 3.86
N ASP A 447 -14.33 32.13 2.63
CA ASP A 447 -15.63 31.53 2.29
C ASP A 447 -15.53 30.36 1.28
N LYS A 448 -14.30 29.98 0.89
CA LYS A 448 -14.06 28.93 -0.11
C LYS A 448 -13.90 27.57 0.54
N GLN A 449 -14.19 26.54 -0.24
CA GLN A 449 -14.11 25.15 0.21
C GLN A 449 -13.64 24.20 -0.87
N ALA A 450 -13.12 23.05 -0.46
CA ALA A 450 -12.82 21.92 -1.33
C ALA A 450 -13.13 20.59 -0.61
N THR A 451 -13.52 19.60 -1.41
CA THR A 451 -13.72 18.22 -0.94
C THR A 451 -12.77 17.28 -1.67
N TYR A 452 -12.24 16.32 -0.92
CA TYR A 452 -11.38 15.25 -1.40
C TYR A 452 -11.84 13.92 -0.80
N TRP A 453 -11.73 12.82 -1.52
CA TRP A 453 -12.07 11.49 -1.04
C TRP A 453 -10.86 10.57 -1.02
N THR A 454 -10.73 9.77 0.02
CA THR A 454 -9.65 8.80 0.20
C THR A 454 -10.16 7.58 0.96
N CYS A 455 -9.32 6.57 1.07
CA CYS A 455 -9.57 5.42 1.93
C CYS A 455 -8.56 5.38 3.08
N ASP A 456 -8.68 4.38 3.93
CA ASP A 456 -7.66 4.01 4.91
C ASP A 456 -6.52 3.17 4.28
N TYR A 457 -5.44 2.95 5.04
CA TYR A 457 -4.41 1.96 4.69
C TYR A 457 -4.59 0.75 5.59
N SER A 458 -5.07 -0.36 5.02
CA SER A 458 -5.38 -1.58 5.76
C SER A 458 -4.30 -2.66 5.59
N HIS A 459 -4.41 -3.74 6.36
CA HIS A 459 -3.55 -4.90 6.22
C HIS A 459 -3.96 -5.82 5.05
N GLU A 460 -3.22 -5.76 3.94
CA GLU A 460 -2.82 -6.98 3.22
C GLU A 460 -1.34 -7.29 3.51
N TYR A 461 -0.95 -7.23 4.79
CA TYR A 461 0.39 -7.65 5.24
C TYR A 461 0.35 -9.09 5.77
N MET A 462 1.16 -9.97 5.17
CA MET A 462 1.33 -11.37 5.54
C MET A 462 1.70 -11.52 7.03
N VAL A 463 2.39 -10.54 7.62
CA VAL A 463 2.75 -10.52 9.05
C VAL A 463 1.52 -10.64 9.95
N GLU A 464 0.46 -9.88 9.67
CA GLU A 464 -0.76 -9.90 10.48
C GLU A 464 -1.69 -11.04 10.05
N LYS A 465 -1.82 -11.27 8.75
CA LYS A 465 -2.63 -12.36 8.18
C LYS A 465 -2.22 -13.74 8.74
N TYR A 466 -0.92 -13.95 8.91
CA TYR A 466 -0.34 -15.17 9.47
C TYR A 466 0.17 -14.99 10.89
N ARG A 467 -0.36 -14.03 11.67
CA ARG A 467 -0.05 -13.94 13.10
C ARG A 467 -0.63 -15.17 13.81
N PRO A 468 0.18 -15.93 14.58
CA PRO A 468 -0.29 -17.05 15.39
C PRO A 468 -1.49 -16.68 16.26
N ILE A 469 -2.49 -17.58 16.31
CA ILE A 469 -3.69 -17.42 17.15
C ILE A 469 -3.59 -18.30 18.39
N PHE A 470 -2.96 -19.47 18.26
CA PHE A 470 -2.74 -20.43 19.34
C PHE A 470 -1.27 -20.50 19.72
N LEU A 471 -0.98 -20.87 20.98
CA LEU A 471 0.39 -21.07 21.45
C LEU A 471 1.12 -22.18 20.68
N ASP A 472 0.40 -23.16 20.14
CA ASP A 472 0.94 -24.23 19.30
C ASP A 472 1.45 -23.75 17.93
N ASP A 473 0.95 -22.61 17.45
CA ASP A 473 1.34 -22.03 16.16
C ASP A 473 2.63 -21.19 16.28
N ILE A 474 3.10 -20.91 17.50
CA ILE A 474 4.28 -20.08 17.74
C ILE A 474 5.54 -20.92 17.53
N VAL A 475 6.43 -20.41 16.68
CA VAL A 475 7.69 -21.06 16.36
C VAL A 475 8.83 -20.48 17.19
N GLY A 476 9.64 -21.36 17.79
CA GLY A 476 10.80 -21.01 18.60
C GLY A 476 10.48 -20.76 20.07
N ASN A 477 11.53 -20.49 20.85
CA ASN A 477 11.44 -20.31 22.31
C ASN A 477 10.62 -21.42 23.01
N THR A 478 10.79 -22.68 22.56
CA THR A 478 9.92 -23.81 22.88
C THR A 478 9.74 -24.04 24.37
N GLU A 479 10.81 -23.96 25.16
CA GLU A 479 10.73 -24.10 26.62
C GLU A 479 9.80 -23.04 27.26
N THR A 480 9.87 -21.80 26.78
CA THR A 480 9.01 -20.73 27.28
C THR A 480 7.57 -20.91 26.83
N ILE A 481 7.36 -21.33 25.58
CA ILE A 481 6.02 -21.63 25.06
C ILE A 481 5.35 -22.79 25.83
N GLU A 482 6.09 -23.85 26.15
CA GLU A 482 5.57 -24.96 26.96
C GLU A 482 5.19 -24.51 28.38
N ARG A 483 5.99 -23.63 29.01
CA ARG A 483 5.60 -23.00 30.28
C ARG A 483 4.31 -22.19 30.16
N LEU A 484 4.14 -21.43 29.08
CA LEU A 484 2.90 -20.69 28.82
C LEU A 484 1.70 -21.62 28.61
N LYS A 485 1.88 -22.77 27.94
CA LYS A 485 0.82 -23.77 27.78
C LYS A 485 0.39 -24.40 29.11
N ILE A 486 1.34 -24.70 29.99
CA ILE A 486 1.05 -25.18 31.35
C ILE A 486 0.24 -24.13 32.11
N ILE A 487 0.66 -22.86 32.06
CA ILE A 487 -0.08 -21.76 32.68
C ILE A 487 -1.50 -21.62 32.10
N ALA A 488 -1.66 -21.76 30.78
CA ALA A 488 -2.96 -21.71 30.12
C ALA A 488 -3.91 -22.84 30.57
N LYS A 489 -3.34 -24.03 30.82
CA LYS A 489 -4.07 -25.21 31.29
C LYS A 489 -4.47 -25.07 32.76
N ASP A 490 -3.54 -24.68 33.62
CA ASP A 490 -3.77 -24.52 35.06
C ASP A 490 -4.68 -23.32 35.36
N GLY A 491 -4.70 -22.32 34.47
CA GLY A 491 -5.57 -21.15 34.54
C GLY A 491 -5.09 -20.02 35.45
N ASN A 492 -4.18 -20.31 36.39
CA ASN A 492 -3.61 -19.34 37.31
C ASN A 492 -2.32 -18.71 36.76
N MET A 493 -2.47 -17.67 35.95
CA MET A 493 -1.33 -16.92 35.39
C MET A 493 -0.69 -15.99 36.44
N PRO A 494 0.62 -16.06 36.71
CA PRO A 494 1.31 -15.02 37.48
C PRO A 494 1.38 -13.71 36.67
N HIS A 495 1.86 -12.62 37.28
CA HIS A 495 2.30 -11.49 36.44
C HIS A 495 3.51 -11.94 35.62
N VAL A 496 3.57 -11.59 34.34
CA VAL A 496 4.64 -12.06 33.43
C VAL A 496 5.33 -10.89 32.75
N ILE A 497 6.65 -10.97 32.59
CA ILE A 497 7.43 -10.08 31.73
C ILE A 497 8.04 -10.95 30.64
N ILE A 498 7.65 -10.73 29.40
CA ILE A 498 8.27 -11.33 28.23
C ILE A 498 9.28 -10.34 27.66
N SER A 499 10.56 -10.68 27.75
CA SER A 499 11.66 -9.81 27.29
C SER A 499 12.49 -10.48 26.21
N GLY A 500 12.87 -9.72 25.19
CA GLY A 500 13.77 -10.17 24.12
C GLY A 500 13.72 -9.26 22.90
N MET A 501 14.50 -9.57 21.88
CA MET A 501 14.62 -8.73 20.68
C MET A 501 13.29 -8.55 19.90
N PRO A 502 13.17 -7.55 19.01
CA PRO A 502 12.01 -7.38 18.14
C PRO A 502 11.71 -8.62 17.28
N GLY A 503 10.45 -8.78 16.87
CA GLY A 503 10.06 -9.77 15.86
C GLY A 503 10.12 -11.25 16.24
N ILE A 504 10.40 -11.59 17.50
CA ILE A 504 10.49 -12.99 17.98
C ILE A 504 9.21 -13.53 18.63
N GLY A 505 8.07 -12.84 18.48
CA GLY A 505 6.76 -13.33 18.92
C GLY A 505 6.36 -13.03 20.37
N LYS A 506 6.94 -11.99 21.01
CA LYS A 506 6.61 -11.61 22.41
C LYS A 506 5.13 -11.27 22.60
N THR A 507 4.65 -10.23 21.92
CA THR A 507 3.26 -9.76 21.95
C THR A 507 2.31 -10.86 21.53
N THR A 508 2.64 -11.56 20.44
CA THR A 508 1.88 -12.70 19.94
C THR A 508 1.69 -13.78 21.00
N SER A 509 2.72 -14.11 21.78
CA SER A 509 2.64 -15.13 22.83
C SER A 509 1.72 -14.72 23.96
N VAL A 510 1.75 -13.45 24.38
CA VAL A 510 0.83 -12.93 25.41
C VAL A 510 -0.61 -12.95 24.91
N LEU A 511 -0.85 -12.53 23.67
CA LEU A 511 -2.18 -12.53 23.07
C LEU A 511 -2.75 -13.95 22.92
N CYS A 512 -1.93 -14.92 22.48
CA CYS A 512 -2.33 -16.32 22.39
C CYS A 512 -2.67 -16.90 23.77
N LEU A 513 -1.83 -16.62 24.77
CA LEU A 513 -2.06 -17.02 26.16
C LEU A 513 -3.38 -16.45 26.68
N ALA A 514 -3.62 -15.15 26.48
CA ALA A 514 -4.84 -14.49 26.93
C ALA A 514 -6.10 -15.06 26.26
N ARG A 515 -6.04 -15.36 24.95
CA ARG A 515 -7.14 -16.03 24.23
C ARG A 515 -7.43 -17.42 24.79
N GLN A 516 -6.41 -18.22 25.03
CA GLN A 516 -6.57 -19.55 25.60
C GLN A 516 -7.02 -19.52 27.07
N LEU A 517 -6.66 -18.47 27.81
CA LEU A 517 -7.08 -18.28 29.20
C LEU A 517 -8.53 -17.81 29.33
N LEU A 518 -9.01 -16.96 28.42
CA LEU A 518 -10.28 -16.26 28.60
C LEU A 518 -11.37 -16.69 27.63
N GLY A 519 -11.03 -17.34 26.52
CA GLY A 519 -11.99 -17.81 25.51
C GLY A 519 -12.91 -16.67 25.08
N ASP A 520 -14.22 -16.90 25.17
CA ASP A 520 -15.25 -15.93 24.78
C ASP A 520 -15.20 -14.62 25.59
N ALA A 521 -14.71 -14.68 26.85
CA ALA A 521 -14.58 -13.51 27.71
C ALA A 521 -13.38 -12.61 27.35
N TYR A 522 -12.57 -12.97 26.35
CA TYR A 522 -11.37 -12.22 25.95
C TYR A 522 -11.65 -10.73 25.73
N LYS A 523 -12.72 -10.38 25.01
CA LYS A 523 -13.04 -8.98 24.68
C LYS A 523 -13.34 -8.11 25.90
N GLU A 524 -13.91 -8.69 26.95
CA GLU A 524 -14.33 -7.96 28.15
C GLU A 524 -13.28 -7.99 29.26
N ALA A 525 -12.42 -9.01 29.24
CA ALA A 525 -11.46 -9.33 30.31
C ALA A 525 -9.99 -9.11 29.94
N VAL A 526 -9.70 -8.61 28.73
CA VAL A 526 -8.36 -8.17 28.31
C VAL A 526 -8.34 -6.67 28.05
N LEU A 527 -7.35 -5.99 28.62
CA LEU A 527 -6.99 -4.62 28.25
C LEU A 527 -5.60 -4.65 27.62
N GLU A 528 -5.50 -4.37 26.33
CA GLU A 528 -4.24 -4.22 25.61
C GLU A 528 -3.90 -2.74 25.47
N LEU A 529 -2.67 -2.36 25.86
CA LEU A 529 -2.14 -1.02 25.68
C LEU A 529 -0.74 -1.11 25.10
N ASN A 530 -0.44 -0.22 24.16
CA ASN A 530 0.93 0.00 23.70
C ASN A 530 1.56 1.14 24.51
N ALA A 531 2.59 0.82 25.29
CA ALA A 531 3.23 1.78 26.19
C ALA A 531 4.12 2.81 25.47
N SER A 532 4.42 2.66 24.17
CA SER A 532 5.06 3.70 23.37
C SER A 532 4.16 4.92 23.17
N ASP A 533 2.86 4.66 23.05
CA ASP A 533 1.84 5.66 22.70
C ASP A 533 1.25 6.25 23.99
N GLU A 534 1.06 5.41 25.00
CA GLU A 534 0.42 5.74 26.28
C GLU A 534 1.42 5.81 27.45
N ARG A 535 2.44 6.67 27.32
CA ARG A 535 3.59 6.77 28.24
C ARG A 535 3.31 7.39 29.62
N GLY A 536 2.14 8.02 29.77
CA GLY A 536 1.79 8.91 30.87
C GLY A 536 1.36 8.20 32.16
N ILE A 537 1.66 8.81 33.31
CA ILE A 537 1.22 8.32 34.63
C ILE A 537 -0.31 8.28 34.75
N ASP A 538 -1.02 9.14 34.02
CA ASP A 538 -2.47 9.28 34.08
C ASP A 538 -3.22 8.09 33.46
N VAL A 539 -2.66 7.48 32.42
CA VAL A 539 -3.17 6.23 31.84
C VAL A 539 -3.17 5.11 32.88
N VAL A 540 -2.07 5.00 33.64
CA VAL A 540 -1.95 4.03 34.72
C VAL A 540 -2.95 4.30 35.84
N ARG A 541 -3.11 5.58 36.21
CA ARG A 541 -3.97 5.99 37.33
C ARG A 541 -5.46 5.88 37.03
N ASN A 542 -5.87 6.10 35.78
CA ASN A 542 -7.26 6.17 35.39
C ASN A 542 -7.69 4.90 34.64
N ARG A 543 -7.06 4.60 33.50
CA ARG A 543 -7.49 3.52 32.60
C ARG A 543 -7.16 2.14 33.15
N ILE A 544 -5.89 1.90 33.48
CA ILE A 544 -5.46 0.60 34.02
C ILE A 544 -6.13 0.32 35.37
N LYS A 545 -6.16 1.33 36.26
CA LYS A 545 -6.82 1.20 37.55
C LYS A 545 -8.33 0.99 37.42
N GLY A 546 -9.01 1.73 36.54
CA GLY A 546 -10.44 1.56 36.28
C GLY A 546 -10.75 0.16 35.76
N PHE A 547 -9.95 -0.34 34.82
CA PHE A 547 -10.08 -1.72 34.34
C PHE A 547 -9.82 -2.74 35.45
N ALA A 548 -8.80 -2.54 36.29
CA ALA A 548 -8.52 -3.42 37.43
C ALA A 548 -9.66 -3.45 38.46
N GLN A 549 -10.40 -2.34 38.61
CA GLN A 549 -11.56 -2.22 39.49
C GLN A 549 -12.85 -2.84 38.90
N LYS A 550 -13.00 -2.84 37.57
CA LYS A 550 -14.19 -3.38 36.88
C LYS A 550 -14.44 -4.84 37.27
N LYS A 551 -15.63 -5.19 37.73
CA LYS A 551 -15.99 -6.59 38.01
C LYS A 551 -16.36 -7.28 36.71
N VAL A 552 -15.69 -8.41 36.42
CA VAL A 552 -15.98 -9.27 35.27
C VAL A 552 -16.12 -10.69 35.80
N THR A 553 -17.20 -11.37 35.43
CA THR A 553 -17.46 -12.75 35.87
C THR A 553 -16.65 -13.69 34.98
N LEU A 554 -15.66 -14.35 35.56
CA LEU A 554 -14.78 -15.28 34.87
C LEU A 554 -14.89 -16.68 35.48
N PRO A 555 -14.57 -17.74 34.71
CA PRO A 555 -14.50 -19.11 35.23
C PRO A 555 -13.53 -19.23 36.42
N PRO A 556 -13.72 -20.22 37.33
CA PRO A 556 -12.85 -20.40 38.48
C PRO A 556 -11.36 -20.46 38.11
N GLY A 557 -10.54 -19.69 38.83
CA GLY A 557 -9.10 -19.61 38.62
C GLY A 557 -8.64 -18.66 37.50
N ARG A 558 -9.56 -18.09 36.71
CA ARG A 558 -9.25 -17.13 35.63
C ARG A 558 -9.33 -15.69 36.13
N HIS A 559 -8.43 -14.85 35.61
CA HIS A 559 -8.27 -13.46 36.02
C HIS A 559 -8.32 -12.56 34.79
N LYS A 560 -8.73 -11.30 34.95
CA LYS A 560 -8.57 -10.31 33.88
C LYS A 560 -7.09 -10.11 33.56
N ILE A 561 -6.77 -9.72 32.34
CA ILE A 561 -5.38 -9.56 31.91
C ILE A 561 -5.19 -8.14 31.35
N VAL A 562 -4.17 -7.44 31.87
CA VAL A 562 -3.68 -6.19 31.27
C VAL A 562 -2.39 -6.51 30.53
N ILE A 563 -2.39 -6.28 29.23
CA ILE A 563 -1.25 -6.47 28.33
C ILE A 563 -0.63 -5.11 28.07
N LEU A 564 0.65 -4.97 28.38
CA LEU A 564 1.42 -3.75 28.17
C LEU A 564 2.55 -4.08 27.19
N ASP A 565 2.34 -3.74 25.91
CA ASP A 565 3.39 -3.88 24.89
C ASP A 565 4.37 -2.71 24.97
N GLU A 566 5.62 -2.95 24.57
CA GLU A 566 6.74 -2.00 24.68
C GLU A 566 6.87 -1.35 26.08
N ALA A 567 6.67 -2.13 27.14
CA ALA A 567 6.65 -1.63 28.51
C ALA A 567 7.96 -0.93 28.94
N ASP A 568 9.07 -1.19 28.25
CA ASP A 568 10.34 -0.50 28.42
C ASP A 568 10.35 0.97 27.93
N SER A 569 9.29 1.39 27.25
CA SER A 569 9.04 2.78 26.85
C SER A 569 8.26 3.59 27.92
N MET A 570 7.76 2.95 28.98
CA MET A 570 7.08 3.64 30.08
C MET A 570 8.02 4.48 30.92
N THR A 571 7.57 5.66 31.33
CA THR A 571 8.30 6.49 32.31
C THR A 571 8.41 5.78 33.67
N SER A 572 9.51 6.00 34.39
CA SER A 572 9.70 5.43 35.74
C SER A 572 8.56 5.79 36.69
N GLY A 573 8.00 7.00 36.57
CA GLY A 573 6.84 7.44 37.35
C GLY A 573 5.58 6.62 37.08
N ALA A 574 5.28 6.32 35.80
CA ALA A 574 4.17 5.46 35.43
C ALA A 574 4.36 4.02 35.94
N GLN A 575 5.58 3.48 35.83
CA GLN A 575 5.90 2.16 36.37
C GLN A 575 5.75 2.08 37.89
N GLN A 576 6.17 3.12 38.63
CA GLN A 576 5.98 3.19 40.08
C GLN A 576 4.48 3.26 40.46
N ALA A 577 3.68 4.00 39.70
CA ALA A 577 2.23 4.04 39.91
C ALA A 577 1.58 2.67 39.68
N LEU A 578 2.07 1.90 38.70
CA LEU A 578 1.53 0.60 38.33
C LEU A 578 1.74 -0.44 39.43
N ARG A 579 2.87 -0.37 40.14
CA ARG A 579 3.23 -1.30 41.23
C ARG A 579 2.09 -1.46 42.24
N ARG A 580 1.53 -0.35 42.74
CA ARG A 580 0.46 -0.39 43.75
C ARG A 580 -0.80 -1.05 43.20
N THR A 581 -1.15 -0.79 41.95
CA THR A 581 -2.30 -1.39 41.27
C THR A 581 -2.12 -2.90 41.12
N MET A 582 -0.92 -3.36 40.76
CA MET A 582 -0.60 -4.79 40.66
C MET A 582 -0.74 -5.50 42.00
N GLU A 583 -0.29 -4.88 43.09
CA GLU A 583 -0.40 -5.46 44.45
C GLU A 583 -1.86 -5.58 44.88
N ILE A 584 -2.62 -4.48 44.81
CA ILE A 584 -4.00 -4.40 45.31
C ILE A 584 -4.93 -5.33 44.53
N TYR A 585 -4.79 -5.41 43.21
CA TYR A 585 -5.72 -6.15 42.35
C TYR A 585 -5.19 -7.50 41.86
N SER A 586 -4.11 -8.01 42.46
CA SER A 586 -3.50 -9.31 42.10
C SER A 586 -4.46 -10.50 42.14
N ASN A 587 -5.49 -10.46 42.99
CA ASN A 587 -6.51 -11.52 43.10
C ASN A 587 -7.53 -11.53 41.95
N THR A 588 -7.64 -10.45 41.17
CA THR A 588 -8.66 -10.33 40.10
C THR A 588 -8.07 -9.96 38.74
N THR A 589 -6.87 -9.39 38.72
CA THR A 589 -6.22 -8.82 37.53
C THR A 589 -4.76 -9.22 37.50
N ARG A 590 -4.32 -9.78 36.37
CA ARG A 590 -2.94 -10.14 36.06
C ARG A 590 -2.38 -9.21 35.00
N PHE A 591 -1.06 -9.08 35.00
CA PHE A 591 -0.35 -8.14 34.12
C PHE A 591 0.66 -8.91 33.30
N ALA A 592 0.71 -8.64 32.01
CA ALA A 592 1.63 -9.23 31.07
C ALA A 592 2.36 -8.11 30.32
N PHE A 593 3.65 -7.98 30.57
CA PHE A 593 4.51 -6.98 29.95
C PHE A 593 5.27 -7.61 28.79
N ALA A 594 5.26 -6.98 27.62
CA ALA A 594 6.20 -7.29 26.56
C ALA A 594 7.20 -6.13 26.44
N CYS A 595 8.50 -6.43 26.45
CA CYS A 595 9.54 -5.40 26.37
C CYS A 595 10.76 -5.89 25.61
N ASN A 596 11.53 -4.97 25.03
CA ASN A 596 12.80 -5.34 24.41
C ASN A 596 13.91 -5.45 25.46
N GLN A 597 13.90 -4.55 26.43
CA GLN A 597 14.94 -4.43 27.45
C GLN A 597 14.35 -4.56 28.87
N SER A 598 14.52 -5.73 29.51
CA SER A 598 14.00 -5.96 30.86
C SER A 598 14.60 -5.01 31.92
N ASN A 599 15.84 -4.54 31.72
CA ASN A 599 16.52 -3.62 32.65
C ASN A 599 15.93 -2.21 32.68
N LYS A 600 15.10 -1.83 31.69
CA LYS A 600 14.34 -0.57 31.69
C LYS A 600 13.05 -0.65 32.51
N ILE A 601 12.66 -1.86 32.92
CA ILE A 601 11.57 -2.07 33.88
C ILE A 601 12.14 -1.92 35.28
N ILE A 602 11.48 -1.14 36.14
CA ILE A 602 11.94 -0.93 37.51
C ILE A 602 11.95 -2.25 38.30
N GLU A 603 12.94 -2.42 39.19
CA GLU A 603 13.09 -3.61 40.03
C GLU A 603 11.80 -3.97 40.80
N PRO A 604 11.01 -3.02 41.35
CA PRO A 604 9.78 -3.35 42.06
C PRO A 604 8.72 -4.06 41.20
N LEU A 605 8.70 -3.84 39.89
CA LEU A 605 7.80 -4.58 38.99
C LEU A 605 8.40 -5.94 38.62
N GLN A 606 9.71 -5.98 38.35
CA GLN A 606 10.41 -7.22 38.02
C GLN A 606 10.29 -8.26 39.14
N SER A 607 10.46 -7.86 40.40
CA SER A 607 10.36 -8.77 41.57
C SER A 607 8.98 -9.38 41.78
N ARG A 608 7.94 -8.87 41.11
CA ARG A 608 6.55 -9.36 41.17
C ARG A 608 6.12 -10.13 39.93
N CYS A 609 7.00 -10.27 38.94
CA CYS A 609 6.70 -10.92 37.67
C CYS A 609 7.60 -12.12 37.42
N ALA A 610 7.05 -13.17 36.78
CA ALA A 610 7.84 -14.21 36.16
C ALA A 610 8.48 -13.64 34.88
N ILE A 611 9.81 -13.57 34.85
CA ILE A 611 10.57 -13.07 33.70
C ILE A 611 10.83 -14.22 32.73
N LEU A 612 10.24 -14.12 31.55
CA LEU A 612 10.38 -15.05 30.44
C LEU A 612 11.27 -14.41 29.37
N ARG A 613 12.46 -14.95 29.16
CA ARG A 613 13.42 -14.42 28.20
C ARG A 613 13.30 -15.15 26.87
N TYR A 614 13.04 -14.39 25.81
CA TYR A 614 13.02 -14.89 24.44
C TYR A 614 14.38 -14.65 23.78
N ALA A 615 14.87 -15.69 23.12
CA ALA A 615 16.03 -15.64 22.26
C ALA A 615 15.61 -15.40 20.80
N ARG A 616 16.60 -15.01 19.97
CA ARG A 616 16.46 -14.98 18.51
C ARG A 616 16.04 -16.36 18.00
N LEU A 617 15.21 -16.35 16.96
CA LEU A 617 14.85 -17.58 16.29
C LEU A 617 16.03 -18.15 15.53
N THR A 618 16.17 -19.47 15.56
CA THR A 618 17.15 -20.17 14.73
C THR A 618 16.73 -20.15 13.27
N ASP A 619 17.68 -20.26 12.36
CA ASP A 619 17.43 -20.29 10.91
C ASP A 619 16.40 -21.36 10.53
N ALA A 620 16.49 -22.56 11.12
CA ALA A 620 15.55 -23.65 10.90
C ALA A 620 14.10 -23.29 11.32
N GLN A 621 13.95 -22.51 12.40
CA GLN A 621 12.64 -22.04 12.87
C GLN A 621 12.05 -20.97 11.94
N VAL A 622 12.89 -20.04 11.44
CA VAL A 622 12.48 -19.04 10.45
C VAL A 622 12.04 -19.72 9.16
N VAL A 623 12.86 -20.63 8.63
CA VAL A 623 12.56 -21.42 7.42
C VAL A 623 11.25 -22.17 7.57
N LYS A 624 11.03 -22.86 8.69
CA LYS A 624 9.80 -23.62 8.93
C LYS A 624 8.56 -22.74 8.79
N ARG A 625 8.57 -21.53 9.35
CA ARG A 625 7.42 -20.62 9.26
C ARG A 625 7.26 -20.01 7.86
N LEU A 626 8.36 -19.62 7.22
CA LEU A 626 8.32 -19.09 5.86
C LEU A 626 7.74 -20.12 4.88
N LEU A 627 8.13 -21.39 4.98
CA LEU A 627 7.60 -22.45 4.12
C LEU A 627 6.09 -22.63 4.28
N GLN A 628 5.55 -22.54 5.50
CA GLN A 628 4.10 -22.59 5.73
C GLN A 628 3.37 -21.44 5.02
N ILE A 629 3.94 -20.22 5.07
CA ILE A 629 3.37 -19.04 4.42
C ILE A 629 3.49 -19.16 2.89
N ILE A 630 4.65 -19.59 2.39
CA ILE A 630 4.91 -19.82 0.97
C ILE A 630 3.93 -20.84 0.39
N GLU A 631 3.65 -21.93 1.11
CA GLU A 631 2.68 -22.95 0.69
C GLU A 631 1.25 -22.39 0.67
N ALA A 632 0.87 -21.65 1.71
CA ALA A 632 -0.46 -21.05 1.81
C ALA A 632 -0.73 -19.98 0.73
N GLU A 633 0.29 -19.18 0.40
CA GLU A 633 0.22 -18.11 -0.61
C GLU A 633 0.61 -18.59 -2.02
N LYS A 634 1.05 -19.85 -2.17
CA LYS A 634 1.55 -20.44 -3.42
C LYS A 634 2.66 -19.61 -4.08
N VAL A 635 3.62 -19.18 -3.27
CA VAL A 635 4.77 -18.39 -3.71
C VAL A 635 5.81 -19.29 -4.39
N GLU A 636 6.29 -18.90 -5.56
CA GLU A 636 7.43 -19.56 -6.21
C GLU A 636 8.75 -19.04 -5.61
N TYR A 637 9.63 -19.95 -5.22
CA TYR A 637 10.89 -19.61 -4.57
C TYR A 637 12.03 -20.55 -5.00
N SER A 638 13.25 -20.14 -4.65
CA SER A 638 14.49 -20.91 -4.80
C SER A 638 15.17 -21.08 -3.44
N ASP A 639 16.00 -22.11 -3.31
CA ASP A 639 16.73 -22.38 -2.06
C ASP A 639 17.66 -21.22 -1.68
N ASP A 640 18.29 -20.55 -2.66
CA ASP A 640 19.11 -19.35 -2.44
C ASP A 640 18.27 -18.14 -2.02
N GLY A 641 17.04 -17.99 -2.56
CA GLY A 641 16.10 -16.96 -2.11
C GLY A 641 15.68 -17.14 -0.66
N LEU A 642 15.38 -18.38 -0.25
CA LEU A 642 15.02 -18.68 1.13
C LEU A 642 16.20 -18.45 2.09
N ALA A 643 17.42 -18.84 1.68
CA ALA A 643 18.64 -18.56 2.44
C ALA A 643 18.89 -17.05 2.57
N ALA A 644 18.66 -16.27 1.52
CA ALA A 644 18.80 -14.81 1.54
C ALA A 644 17.80 -14.15 2.50
N LEU A 645 16.54 -14.61 2.52
CA LEU A 645 15.52 -14.14 3.46
C LEU A 645 15.95 -14.37 4.90
N VAL A 646 16.42 -15.58 5.22
CA VAL A 646 16.89 -15.94 6.57
C VAL A 646 18.13 -15.11 6.96
N PHE A 647 19.09 -14.98 6.06
CA PHE A 647 20.29 -14.17 6.27
C PHE A 647 19.95 -12.70 6.56
N SER A 648 18.99 -12.13 5.83
CA SER A 648 18.55 -10.75 6.00
C SER A 648 17.78 -10.50 7.32
N ALA A 649 17.05 -11.52 7.80
CA ALA A 649 16.16 -11.42 8.94
C ALA A 649 16.84 -11.59 10.30
N GLU A 650 17.99 -12.27 10.35
CA GLU A 650 18.76 -12.53 11.57
C GLU A 650 17.97 -13.04 12.79
N GLY A 651 16.95 -13.87 12.54
CA GLY A 651 16.07 -14.41 13.57
C GLY A 651 14.88 -13.52 13.96
N ASP A 652 14.67 -12.38 13.28
CA ASP A 652 13.43 -11.59 13.32
C ASP A 652 12.41 -12.16 12.32
N MET A 653 11.34 -12.79 12.83
CA MET A 653 10.30 -13.38 11.98
C MET A 653 9.50 -12.33 11.21
N ARG A 654 9.25 -11.17 11.82
CA ARG A 654 8.48 -10.09 11.21
C ARG A 654 9.21 -9.57 9.97
N GLN A 655 10.52 -9.32 10.10
CA GLN A 655 11.37 -8.91 9.00
C GLN A 655 11.45 -9.97 7.92
N ALA A 656 11.59 -11.25 8.27
CA ALA A 656 11.60 -12.35 7.31
C ALA A 656 10.33 -12.40 6.44
N ILE A 657 9.15 -12.26 7.08
CA ILE A 657 7.85 -12.28 6.39
C ILE A 657 7.66 -11.02 5.54
N ASN A 658 8.06 -9.85 6.04
CA ASN A 658 8.02 -8.62 5.25
C ASN A 658 8.90 -8.72 4.01
N ASN A 659 10.13 -9.21 4.14
CA ASN A 659 11.04 -9.38 3.01
C ASN A 659 10.48 -10.40 2.00
N LEU A 660 9.87 -11.49 2.47
CA LEU A 660 9.19 -12.46 1.61
C LEU A 660 8.07 -11.80 0.81
N GLN A 661 7.17 -11.07 1.49
CA GLN A 661 6.06 -10.38 0.87
C GLN A 661 6.54 -9.34 -0.14
N SER A 662 7.46 -8.47 0.24
CA SER A 662 7.98 -7.41 -0.63
C SER A 662 8.70 -7.99 -1.86
N THR A 663 9.44 -9.08 -1.69
CA THR A 663 10.10 -9.77 -2.82
C THR A 663 9.08 -10.42 -3.75
N PHE A 664 8.07 -11.07 -3.20
CA PHE A 664 7.02 -11.70 -4.00
C PHE A 664 6.15 -10.66 -4.72
N ALA A 665 5.73 -9.59 -4.03
CA ALA A 665 4.95 -8.51 -4.63
C ALA A 665 5.74 -7.79 -5.74
N GLY A 666 7.04 -7.55 -5.52
CA GLY A 666 7.89 -6.86 -6.49
C GLY A 666 8.34 -7.70 -7.69
N PHE A 667 8.61 -8.99 -7.49
CA PHE A 667 9.25 -9.82 -8.53
C PHE A 667 8.51 -11.12 -8.87
N GLY A 668 7.49 -11.51 -8.10
CA GLY A 668 6.73 -12.76 -8.26
C GLY A 668 7.51 -14.05 -7.93
N PHE A 669 8.84 -14.01 -7.96
CA PHE A 669 9.73 -15.13 -7.66
C PHE A 669 10.78 -14.74 -6.62
N VAL A 670 10.90 -15.55 -5.58
CA VAL A 670 11.83 -15.32 -4.48
C VAL A 670 13.17 -15.99 -4.80
N SER A 671 14.15 -15.17 -5.22
CA SER A 671 15.54 -15.55 -5.47
C SER A 671 16.51 -14.72 -4.63
N GLY A 672 17.73 -15.20 -4.43
CA GLY A 672 18.73 -14.48 -3.64
C GLY A 672 18.95 -13.06 -4.17
N ASP A 673 19.11 -12.93 -5.48
CA ASP A 673 19.27 -11.64 -6.16
C ASP A 673 18.08 -10.69 -5.93
N ASN A 674 16.85 -11.21 -6.03
CA ASN A 674 15.66 -10.39 -5.82
C ASN A 674 15.53 -9.97 -4.35
N VAL A 675 15.83 -10.86 -3.41
CA VAL A 675 15.77 -10.54 -1.98
C VAL A 675 16.78 -9.43 -1.64
N PHE A 676 18.03 -9.55 -2.08
CA PHE A 676 19.05 -8.53 -1.78
C PHE A 676 18.78 -7.18 -2.48
N LYS A 677 18.09 -7.17 -3.62
CA LYS A 677 17.60 -5.94 -4.26
C LYS A 677 16.49 -5.24 -3.47
N VAL A 678 15.65 -6.00 -2.76
CA VAL A 678 14.53 -5.47 -1.96
C VAL A 678 15.00 -4.97 -0.61
N VAL A 679 15.89 -5.74 0.04
CA VAL A 679 16.44 -5.42 1.36
C VAL A 679 17.50 -4.31 1.30
N ASP A 680 18.00 -4.02 0.10
CA ASP A 680 19.05 -3.03 -0.16
C ASP A 680 20.30 -3.25 0.71
N SER A 681 20.84 -4.48 0.66
CA SER A 681 22.04 -4.85 1.41
C SER A 681 23.11 -5.48 0.51
N PRO A 682 24.41 -5.29 0.82
CA PRO A 682 25.50 -5.85 0.04
C PRO A 682 25.42 -7.38 -0.06
N HIS A 683 25.60 -7.91 -1.27
CA HIS A 683 25.56 -9.35 -1.49
C HIS A 683 26.69 -10.05 -0.70
N PRO A 684 26.40 -11.07 0.14
CA PRO A 684 27.39 -11.70 1.02
C PRO A 684 28.62 -12.26 0.29
N ILE A 685 28.43 -12.79 -0.92
CA ILE A 685 29.52 -13.32 -1.76
C ILE A 685 30.56 -12.24 -2.10
N LYS A 686 30.13 -11.01 -2.44
CA LYS A 686 31.06 -9.91 -2.76
C LYS A 686 31.88 -9.52 -1.52
N VAL A 687 31.21 -9.43 -0.38
CA VAL A 687 31.87 -9.13 0.91
C VAL A 687 32.82 -10.26 1.32
N GLN A 688 32.45 -11.53 1.07
CA GLN A 688 33.30 -12.69 1.33
C GLN A 688 34.56 -12.66 0.46
N ALA A 689 34.43 -12.31 -0.82
CA ALA A 689 35.58 -12.16 -1.72
C ALA A 689 36.52 -11.03 -1.24
N MET A 690 35.97 -9.90 -0.83
CA MET A 690 36.73 -8.79 -0.25
C MET A 690 37.50 -9.22 1.02
N LEU A 691 36.84 -9.89 1.97
CA LEU A 691 37.49 -10.36 3.20
C LEU A 691 38.56 -11.43 2.94
N LYS A 692 38.36 -12.27 1.91
CA LYS A 692 39.37 -13.23 1.47
C LYS A 692 40.60 -12.51 0.87
N ALA A 693 40.40 -11.49 0.04
CA ALA A 693 41.49 -10.66 -0.47
C ALA A 693 42.26 -9.97 0.67
N CYS A 694 41.55 -9.50 1.71
CA CYS A 694 42.20 -9.00 2.93
C CYS A 694 43.06 -10.07 3.61
N TYR A 695 42.53 -11.29 3.74
CA TYR A 695 43.26 -12.39 4.36
C TYR A 695 44.52 -12.79 3.58
N GLU A 696 44.48 -12.70 2.25
CA GLU A 696 45.63 -12.95 1.35
C GLU A 696 46.62 -11.77 1.29
N GLY A 697 46.31 -10.63 1.92
CA GLY A 697 47.14 -9.42 1.91
C GLY A 697 47.12 -8.66 0.58
N ASN A 698 46.10 -8.89 -0.27
CA ASN A 698 45.92 -8.20 -1.54
C ASN A 698 45.06 -6.93 -1.34
N VAL A 699 45.73 -5.82 -1.03
CA VAL A 699 45.10 -4.55 -0.68
C VAL A 699 44.29 -3.97 -1.84
N ASP A 700 44.85 -3.97 -3.05
CA ASP A 700 44.22 -3.34 -4.22
C ASP A 700 42.91 -4.05 -4.58
N ALA A 701 42.92 -5.39 -4.64
CA ALA A 701 41.70 -6.17 -4.94
C ALA A 701 40.61 -6.00 -3.86
N ALA A 702 41.00 -5.87 -2.58
CA ALA A 702 40.06 -5.64 -1.51
C ALA A 702 39.46 -4.22 -1.56
N LEU A 703 40.26 -3.21 -1.89
CA LEU A 703 39.80 -1.83 -2.06
C LEU A 703 38.92 -1.66 -3.30
N ASP A 704 39.21 -2.34 -4.40
CA ASP A 704 38.37 -2.32 -5.60
C ASP A 704 37.01 -2.97 -5.33
N SER A 705 36.97 -4.09 -4.60
CA SER A 705 35.72 -4.71 -4.15
C SER A 705 34.91 -3.79 -3.23
N LEU A 706 35.57 -3.04 -2.34
CA LEU A 706 34.93 -2.04 -1.49
C LEU A 706 34.36 -0.88 -2.30
N ARG A 707 35.12 -0.37 -3.28
CA ARG A 707 34.67 0.71 -4.18
C ARG A 707 33.47 0.29 -5.00
N GLU A 708 33.47 -0.93 -5.53
CA GLU A 708 32.31 -1.45 -6.28
C GLU A 708 31.05 -1.46 -5.41
N LEU A 709 31.15 -1.88 -4.14
CA LEU A 709 30.02 -1.81 -3.21
C LEU A 709 29.60 -0.35 -2.91
N TRP A 710 30.56 0.55 -2.77
CA TRP A 710 30.29 1.97 -2.52
C TRP A 710 29.61 2.66 -3.71
N ASP A 711 30.07 2.40 -4.93
CA ASP A 711 29.55 2.99 -6.17
C ASP A 711 28.14 2.47 -6.51
N LEU A 712 27.77 1.29 -6.01
CA LEU A 712 26.40 0.79 -6.05
C LEU A 712 25.44 1.52 -5.11
N GLY A 713 25.95 2.45 -4.27
CA GLY A 713 25.15 3.31 -3.40
C GLY A 713 24.90 2.74 -2.00
N TYR A 714 25.54 1.64 -1.63
CA TYR A 714 25.37 1.07 -0.28
C TYR A 714 25.95 1.99 0.80
N SER A 715 25.22 2.13 1.91
CA SER A 715 25.69 2.96 3.02
C SER A 715 26.91 2.33 3.72
N SER A 716 27.72 3.17 4.36
CA SER A 716 28.88 2.69 5.12
C SER A 716 28.49 1.73 6.25
N HIS A 717 27.30 1.92 6.82
CA HIS A 717 26.73 1.07 7.86
C HIS A 717 26.37 -0.33 7.32
N ASP A 718 25.76 -0.41 6.13
CA ASP A 718 25.35 -1.69 5.54
C ASP A 718 26.56 -2.52 5.11
N ILE A 719 27.58 -1.87 4.57
CA ILE A 719 28.85 -2.51 4.22
C ILE A 719 29.52 -3.07 5.48
N ILE A 720 29.73 -2.27 6.52
CA ILE A 720 30.44 -2.72 7.73
C ILE A 720 29.64 -3.77 8.52
N SER A 721 28.31 -3.63 8.57
CA SER A 721 27.43 -4.61 9.20
C SER A 721 27.48 -5.96 8.46
N THR A 722 27.46 -5.94 7.13
CA THR A 722 27.59 -7.16 6.33
C THR A 722 28.98 -7.78 6.45
N MET A 723 30.05 -6.97 6.48
CA MET A 723 31.41 -7.45 6.77
C MET A 723 31.47 -8.20 8.10
N PHE A 724 30.86 -7.65 9.16
CA PHE A 724 30.81 -8.29 10.47
C PHE A 724 30.06 -9.63 10.43
N LYS A 725 28.91 -9.69 9.73
CA LYS A 725 28.12 -10.93 9.58
C LYS A 725 28.90 -12.01 8.83
N VAL A 726 29.48 -11.67 7.68
CA VAL A 726 30.21 -12.62 6.84
C VAL A 726 31.48 -13.11 7.52
N THR A 727 32.19 -12.25 8.28
CA THR A 727 33.41 -12.65 9.01
C THR A 727 33.15 -13.73 10.07
N LYS A 728 31.94 -13.77 10.66
CA LYS A 728 31.59 -14.80 11.65
C LYS A 728 31.40 -16.18 11.02
N THR A 729 30.91 -16.25 9.79
CA THR A 729 30.50 -17.50 9.14
C THR A 729 31.47 -17.99 8.06
N ILE A 730 32.43 -17.15 7.67
CA ILE A 730 33.40 -17.48 6.62
C ILE A 730 34.30 -18.67 7.03
N PRO A 731 34.31 -19.79 6.28
CA PRO A 731 35.04 -21.00 6.68
C PRO A 731 36.54 -20.92 6.38
N THR A 732 36.98 -19.99 5.53
CA THR A 732 38.37 -19.92 5.04
C THR A 732 39.34 -19.25 6.00
N LEU A 733 38.87 -18.49 6.99
CA LEU A 733 39.72 -17.85 7.99
C LEU A 733 39.95 -18.76 9.20
N SER A 734 41.18 -18.77 9.72
CA SER A 734 41.48 -19.36 11.03
C SER A 734 40.72 -18.64 12.14
N GLU A 735 40.38 -19.33 13.24
CA GLU A 735 39.67 -18.71 14.38
C GLU A 735 40.42 -17.51 14.96
N HIS A 736 41.76 -17.57 15.01
CA HIS A 736 42.58 -16.42 15.43
C HIS A 736 42.41 -15.22 14.50
N ALA A 737 42.47 -15.44 13.18
CA ALA A 737 42.29 -14.37 12.20
C ALA A 737 40.86 -13.81 12.19
N LYS A 738 39.83 -14.64 12.41
CA LYS A 738 38.44 -14.17 12.57
C LYS A 738 38.30 -13.21 13.74
N LEU A 739 38.91 -13.53 14.89
CA LEU A 739 38.86 -12.68 16.08
C LEU A 739 39.51 -11.31 15.84
N GLU A 740 40.70 -11.28 15.23
CA GLU A 740 41.37 -10.01 14.91
C GLU A 740 40.60 -9.22 13.83
N PHE A 741 40.01 -9.89 12.85
CA PHE A 741 39.17 -9.23 11.84
C PHE A 741 37.92 -8.61 12.46
N ILE A 742 37.22 -9.37 13.32
CA ILE A 742 36.03 -8.90 14.04
C ILE A 742 36.35 -7.70 14.91
N LYS A 743 37.52 -7.69 15.57
CA LYS A 743 37.99 -6.57 16.39
C LYS A 743 38.19 -5.30 15.57
N GLU A 744 38.90 -5.37 14.45
CA GLU A 744 39.13 -4.22 13.57
C GLU A 744 37.84 -3.72 12.89
N ILE A 745 36.97 -4.63 12.46
CA ILE A 745 35.64 -4.31 11.93
C ILE A 745 34.80 -3.64 13.02
N GLY A 746 34.83 -4.15 14.25
CA GLY A 746 34.11 -3.59 15.41
C GLY A 746 34.54 -2.16 15.75
N PHE A 747 35.84 -1.88 15.82
CA PHE A 747 36.34 -0.53 16.04
C PHE A 747 35.95 0.43 14.92
N THR A 748 35.95 -0.05 13.67
CA THR A 748 35.53 0.77 12.53
C THR A 748 34.03 1.03 12.59
N HIS A 749 33.23 0.02 12.94
CA HIS A 749 31.79 0.14 13.10
C HIS A 749 31.42 1.16 14.18
N MET A 750 32.12 1.17 15.33
CA MET A 750 31.92 2.18 16.36
C MET A 750 32.17 3.61 15.84
N LYS A 751 33.27 3.83 15.11
CA LYS A 751 33.59 5.14 14.53
C LYS A 751 32.57 5.60 13.47
N ILE A 752 31.99 4.66 12.74
CA ILE A 752 30.89 4.92 11.79
C ILE A 752 29.64 5.37 12.56
N LEU A 753 29.32 4.72 13.68
CA LEU A 753 28.19 5.10 14.55
C LEU A 753 28.41 6.45 15.25
N GLU A 754 29.65 6.85 15.50
CA GLU A 754 30.03 8.19 16.00
C GLU A 754 29.91 9.28 14.91
N GLY A 755 29.58 8.92 13.67
CA GLY A 755 29.28 9.85 12.57
C GLY A 755 30.35 9.92 11.47
N VAL A 756 31.43 9.16 11.55
CA VAL A 756 32.50 9.16 10.52
C VAL A 756 32.18 8.15 9.41
N GLN A 757 31.27 8.53 8.52
CA GLN A 757 30.69 7.63 7.49
C GLN A 757 31.33 7.78 6.11
N THR A 758 32.66 7.85 6.04
CA THR A 758 33.37 8.10 4.76
C THR A 758 33.93 6.82 4.15
N LEU A 759 34.06 6.78 2.82
CA LEU A 759 34.78 5.71 2.11
C LEU A 759 36.21 5.55 2.63
N LEU A 760 36.85 6.65 3.07
CA LEU A 760 38.19 6.63 3.66
C LEU A 760 38.22 5.80 4.95
N GLN A 761 37.18 5.88 5.78
CA GLN A 761 37.09 5.13 7.03
C GLN A 761 36.99 3.61 6.77
N LEU A 762 36.17 3.21 5.79
CA LEU A 762 36.06 1.82 5.35
C LEU A 762 37.34 1.33 4.68
N SER A 763 37.94 2.15 3.82
CA SER A 763 39.23 1.84 3.18
C SER A 763 40.32 1.61 4.23
N GLY A 764 40.34 2.45 5.26
CA GLY A 764 41.23 2.29 6.41
C GLY A 764 40.99 0.98 7.17
N CYS A 765 39.74 0.52 7.29
CA CYS A 765 39.42 -0.79 7.86
C CYS A 765 39.98 -1.92 7.00
N VAL A 766 39.68 -1.92 5.69
CA VAL A 766 40.17 -2.93 4.73
C VAL A 766 41.70 -3.03 4.77
N VAL A 767 42.42 -1.91 4.78
CA VAL A 767 43.88 -1.88 4.88
C VAL A 767 44.38 -2.42 6.22
N ARG A 768 43.72 -2.09 7.34
CA ARG A 768 44.07 -2.67 8.66
C ARG A 768 43.87 -4.18 8.69
N LEU A 769 42.82 -4.70 8.05
CA LEU A 769 42.60 -6.14 7.91
C LEU A 769 43.71 -6.81 7.09
N CYS A 770 44.11 -6.22 5.96
CA CYS A 770 45.22 -6.73 5.14
C CYS A 770 46.54 -6.76 5.92
N LYS A 771 46.82 -5.72 6.70
CA LYS A 771 48.04 -5.57 7.49
C LYS A 771 48.28 -6.74 8.44
N LEU A 772 47.23 -7.37 8.97
CA LEU A 772 47.34 -8.48 9.93
C LEU A 772 48.12 -9.69 9.38
N ASN A 773 48.09 -9.90 8.07
CA ASN A 773 48.75 -11.03 7.40
C ASN A 773 49.89 -10.63 6.46
N MET A 774 50.25 -9.35 6.39
CA MET A 774 51.34 -8.86 5.55
C MET A 774 52.67 -8.85 6.32
N ASP A 775 53.78 -9.05 5.61
CA ASP A 775 55.13 -8.97 6.20
C ASP A 775 55.36 -7.58 6.84
N PRO A 776 55.67 -7.50 8.16
CA PRO A 776 55.94 -6.25 8.86
C PRO A 776 57.01 -5.37 8.19
N LYS A 777 57.94 -5.96 7.43
CA LYS A 777 58.99 -5.23 6.69
C LYS A 777 58.42 -4.31 5.62
N LYS A 778 57.25 -4.61 5.06
CA LYS A 778 56.56 -3.79 4.03
C LYS A 778 56.05 -2.45 4.58
N PHE A 779 56.01 -2.28 5.90
CA PHE A 779 55.51 -1.07 6.56
C PHE A 779 56.60 -0.23 7.22
N GLN A 780 57.87 -0.58 7.02
CA GLN A 780 58.98 0.27 7.44
C GLN A 780 59.09 1.45 6.47
N LEU A 781 58.98 2.67 7.01
CA LEU A 781 59.24 3.89 6.23
C LEU A 781 60.65 3.80 5.64
N PRO A 782 60.88 4.24 4.39
CA PRO A 782 62.23 4.38 3.87
C PRO A 782 63.01 5.23 4.87
N LYS A 783 64.13 4.71 5.38
CA LYS A 783 65.04 5.53 6.21
C LYS A 783 65.42 6.75 5.36
N ARG A 784 65.00 7.93 5.80
CA ARG A 784 65.42 9.20 5.21
C ARG A 784 66.92 9.39 5.38
#